data_AF-B1ZW74-F1
#
_entry.id   AF-B1ZW74-F1
#
_cell.length_a   1.000
_cell.length_b   1.000
_cell.length_c   1.000
_cell.angle_alpha   90.00
_cell.angle_beta   90.00
_cell.angle_gamma   90.00
#
_symmetry.space_group_name_H-M   'P 1'
#
loop_
_entity.id
_entity.type
_entity.pdbx_description
1 polymer ?
#
loop_
_entity_poly.entity_id
_entity_poly.type
_entity_poly.pdbx_seq_one_letter_code
_entity_poly.pdbx_strand_id
1 'polypeptide(L)'
;MPSHAFRPLASLFCFLAALATVSADPLSHRVEIDFFRDVPSRNLKGLAARSDGRLVAGPVLSELAGAAPADLLWSLSPTNDPAKWLVGTGPDGKIFEITIDAAKATFSAREIAKLDEPHVFALARLPDGALLAGTSPTGALCLVREGKPVARVALPVDSIFDLLLVDNWTALVATGNPARLYRVDLRKFAAAGVAADKLAEAKLLAERGITLFGEIRDRNIRRIAQLADGRIAVGSSPKGNLYAFARDGGAPIILQENREAEVTDLLPTPDGGLYAALTFSGGNNEARITPPKNPPKEPNESPIFTPLANDRFGGRGAVVWLPDNGFPETIVSRGNTAFYRMVRHGDVLLITGGEQGEIVGYDLPHRMSLTYAGSVSSQLNALAPLAGAPGRFLVMRNNAPGFALLDFSQAAPREAETRRIDLGAPSLLGALRFNRLRGLTDAQVGVALKTSNGSDEIEGWSQWTPLTAAEQGWNAPALRGRYVKLRVQVPANSAPALELDRAALYALPQNRRPQLQDFRVLSANFGLVPMPEPPPQTLISIGQLLQTGKQDDDKRKNAFLGSQIVPTPGAQVVLWTVTDPDNDAIVCTFSLRRDGEEKWIDVVRNTREPYAQFDTAHMPDGVYFTRLIATETDPRPADARLTTTFETDDLVIDHTPPQILAASAQRKGEMFEIRVEGRDALSLLDGIEAVFNHGVREQTEQPVDGILDSRSETFVLELPLARVAGATSVEVTLYDVFGNTTAQRLSW
;
A
#
# COMPACT_ATOMS: atom_id res chain seq x y z
N MET A 1 -45.24 1.62 -76.88
CA MET A 1 -44.39 2.55 -77.67
C MET A 1 -45.07 3.90 -77.69
N PRO A 2 -44.36 5.04 -77.64
CA PRO A 2 -43.14 5.45 -76.90
C PRO A 2 -43.57 6.35 -75.69
N SER A 3 -42.76 6.94 -74.81
CA SER A 3 -41.45 7.58 -74.94
C SER A 3 -40.71 7.64 -73.60
N HIS A 4 -39.41 7.36 -73.64
CA HIS A 4 -38.45 7.53 -72.56
C HIS A 4 -38.25 9.00 -72.17
N ALA A 5 -38.12 9.27 -70.88
CA ALA A 5 -37.42 10.43 -70.36
C ALA A 5 -36.60 10.01 -69.13
N PHE A 6 -35.29 9.95 -69.30
CA PHE A 6 -34.29 9.79 -68.25
C PHE A 6 -34.34 11.00 -67.30
N ARG A 7 -34.35 10.77 -65.99
CA ARG A 7 -33.96 11.77 -64.96
C ARG A 7 -32.95 11.12 -64.00
N PRO A 8 -31.89 11.85 -63.60
CA PRO A 8 -30.74 11.28 -62.91
C PRO A 8 -30.99 11.05 -61.42
N LEU A 9 -30.39 9.99 -60.87
CA LEU A 9 -30.24 9.78 -59.43
C LEU A 9 -29.44 10.95 -58.84
N ALA A 10 -30.06 11.69 -57.92
CA ALA A 10 -29.33 12.57 -57.01
C ALA A 10 -28.71 11.69 -55.90
N SER A 11 -27.39 11.51 -55.96
CA SER A 11 -26.59 10.93 -54.87
C SER A 11 -26.63 11.88 -53.68
N LEU A 12 -27.41 11.53 -52.65
CA LEU A 12 -27.42 12.21 -51.36
C LEU A 12 -26.15 11.80 -50.59
N PHE A 13 -25.08 12.59 -50.73
CA PHE A 13 -23.89 12.47 -49.88
C PHE A 13 -24.23 13.01 -48.49
N CYS A 14 -24.63 12.13 -47.58
CA CYS A 14 -24.69 12.44 -46.15
C CYS A 14 -23.25 12.56 -45.62
N PHE A 15 -22.76 13.80 -45.49
CA PHE A 15 -21.61 14.10 -44.64
C PHE A 15 -22.01 13.80 -43.19
N LEU A 16 -21.63 12.63 -42.66
CA LEU A 16 -21.54 12.44 -41.21
C LEU A 16 -20.35 13.27 -40.73
N ALA A 17 -20.61 14.48 -40.25
CA ALA A 17 -19.67 15.19 -39.41
C ALA A 17 -19.57 14.41 -38.09
N ALA A 18 -18.51 13.62 -37.94
CA ALA A 18 -18.14 13.05 -36.65
C ALA A 18 -17.69 14.20 -35.74
N LEU A 19 -18.63 14.77 -34.99
CA LEU A 19 -18.33 15.57 -33.82
C LEU A 19 -17.67 14.63 -32.80
N ALA A 20 -16.34 14.58 -32.82
CA ALA A 20 -15.57 14.10 -31.70
C ALA A 20 -15.81 15.08 -30.54
N THR A 21 -16.84 14.81 -29.74
CA THR A 21 -16.99 15.47 -28.44
C THR A 21 -15.81 15.00 -27.60
N VAL A 22 -14.77 15.83 -27.52
CA VAL A 22 -13.72 15.71 -26.50
C VAL A 22 -14.43 15.93 -25.17
N SER A 23 -14.87 14.84 -24.54
CA SER A 23 -15.41 14.88 -23.19
C SER A 23 -14.24 15.23 -22.28
N ALA A 24 -14.20 16.46 -21.77
CA ALA A 24 -13.25 16.81 -20.73
C ALA A 24 -13.57 16.00 -19.47
N ASP A 25 -12.54 15.50 -18.79
CA ASP A 25 -12.72 14.78 -17.53
C ASP A 25 -13.33 15.72 -16.48
N PRO A 26 -14.24 15.23 -15.63
CA PRO A 26 -14.82 16.04 -14.57
C PRO A 26 -13.74 16.47 -13.56
N LEU A 27 -13.80 17.72 -13.11
CA LEU A 27 -12.88 18.27 -12.09
C LEU A 27 -13.01 17.59 -10.73
N SER A 28 -14.11 16.88 -10.49
CA SER A 28 -14.33 16.12 -9.26
C SER A 28 -13.88 14.68 -9.45
N HIS A 29 -13.25 14.14 -8.42
CA HIS A 29 -12.84 12.75 -8.37
C HIS A 29 -13.79 11.91 -7.52
N ARG A 30 -13.82 10.62 -7.86
CA ARG A 30 -14.55 9.59 -7.14
C ARG A 30 -13.54 8.66 -6.47
N VAL A 31 -13.64 8.54 -5.15
CA VAL A 31 -12.83 7.61 -4.35
C VAL A 31 -13.69 6.43 -3.92
N GLU A 32 -13.33 5.24 -4.40
CA GLU A 32 -13.98 3.98 -4.02
C GLU A 32 -13.49 3.48 -2.67
N ILE A 33 -14.44 3.27 -1.77
CA ILE A 33 -14.25 2.70 -0.45
C ILE A 33 -14.65 1.22 -0.51
N ASP A 34 -13.67 0.36 -0.30
CA ASP A 34 -13.84 -1.08 -0.22
C ASP A 34 -13.80 -1.46 1.26
N PHE A 35 -14.92 -1.84 1.88
CA PHE A 35 -14.95 -2.04 3.33
C PHE A 35 -14.08 -3.20 3.81
N PHE A 36 -13.78 -4.17 2.95
CA PHE A 36 -12.94 -5.30 3.30
C PHE A 36 -11.46 -4.93 3.32
N ARG A 37 -11.04 -4.06 2.42
CA ARG A 37 -9.73 -3.42 2.49
C ARG A 37 -9.72 -2.37 3.60
N ASP A 38 -10.69 -1.47 3.62
CA ASP A 38 -10.57 -0.19 4.30
C ASP A 38 -11.03 -0.22 5.77
N VAL A 39 -11.70 -1.27 6.25
CA VAL A 39 -12.13 -1.37 7.65
C VAL A 39 -11.28 -2.39 8.42
N PRO A 40 -10.46 -1.96 9.40
CA PRO A 40 -9.77 -2.87 10.31
C PRO A 40 -10.76 -3.67 11.16
N SER A 41 -10.43 -4.92 11.51
CA SER A 41 -11.29 -5.79 12.32
C SER A 41 -11.71 -5.17 13.67
N ARG A 42 -10.80 -4.47 14.36
CA ARG A 42 -11.08 -3.78 15.64
C ARG A 42 -12.08 -2.63 15.52
N ASN A 43 -12.30 -2.13 14.31
CA ASN A 43 -13.22 -1.06 14.00
C ASN A 43 -14.56 -1.58 13.47
N LEU A 44 -14.78 -2.89 13.48
CA LEU A 44 -16.08 -3.52 13.22
C LEU A 44 -16.77 -3.85 14.54
N LYS A 45 -18.07 -3.57 14.61
CA LYS A 45 -18.96 -3.97 15.71
C LYS A 45 -20.26 -4.48 15.12
N GLY A 46 -20.63 -5.73 15.36
CA GLY A 46 -21.88 -6.33 14.84
C GLY A 46 -22.00 -6.37 13.30
N LEU A 47 -20.93 -6.02 12.59
CA LEU A 47 -20.80 -6.08 11.14
C LEU A 47 -19.61 -6.97 10.79
N ALA A 48 -19.65 -7.49 9.57
CA ALA A 48 -18.52 -8.14 8.93
C ALA A 48 -18.22 -7.44 7.61
N ALA A 49 -16.94 -7.35 7.25
CA ALA A 49 -16.54 -6.93 5.92
C ALA A 49 -16.30 -8.17 5.04
N ARG A 50 -16.91 -8.23 3.86
CA ARG A 50 -16.81 -9.36 2.92
C ARG A 50 -15.88 -9.03 1.75
N SER A 51 -15.16 -10.01 1.23
CA SER A 51 -14.09 -9.84 0.23
C SER A 51 -14.50 -9.18 -1.10
N ASP A 52 -15.79 -8.97 -1.35
CA ASP A 52 -16.34 -8.17 -2.46
C ASP A 52 -16.46 -6.66 -2.11
N GLY A 53 -15.93 -6.25 -0.96
CA GLY A 53 -15.87 -4.88 -0.47
C GLY A 53 -17.13 -4.41 0.26
N ARG A 54 -18.04 -5.32 0.61
CA ARG A 54 -19.34 -5.02 1.24
C ARG A 54 -19.29 -5.16 2.76
N LEU A 55 -20.17 -4.42 3.44
CA LEU A 55 -20.51 -4.69 4.85
C LEU A 55 -21.75 -5.59 4.91
N VAL A 56 -21.70 -6.62 5.75
CA VAL A 56 -22.81 -7.54 6.01
C VAL A 56 -23.02 -7.68 7.51
N ALA A 57 -24.12 -8.33 7.92
CA ALA A 57 -24.33 -8.66 9.32
C ALA A 57 -23.16 -9.51 9.89
N GLY A 58 -22.66 -9.14 11.06
CA GLY A 58 -21.63 -9.87 11.78
C GLY A 58 -22.08 -10.28 13.18
N PRO A 59 -21.36 -11.20 13.83
CA PRO A 59 -21.59 -11.56 15.22
C PRO A 59 -21.17 -10.42 16.16
N VAL A 60 -21.61 -10.53 17.41
CA VAL A 60 -21.13 -9.71 18.52
C VAL A 60 -20.03 -10.47 19.25
N LEU A 61 -18.87 -9.84 19.41
CA LEU A 61 -17.80 -10.35 20.25
C LEU A 61 -17.81 -9.59 21.58
N SER A 62 -18.18 -10.28 22.66
CA SER A 62 -18.28 -9.71 24.00
C SER A 62 -17.20 -10.28 24.91
N GLU A 63 -16.38 -9.42 25.49
CA GLU A 63 -15.36 -9.86 26.45
C GLU A 63 -15.99 -10.32 27.77
N LEU A 64 -15.48 -11.41 28.34
CA LEU A 64 -15.94 -11.90 29.64
C LEU A 64 -15.03 -11.36 30.75
N ALA A 65 -15.63 -10.75 31.77
CA ALA A 65 -14.91 -10.25 32.94
C ALA A 65 -14.60 -11.37 33.93
N GLY A 66 -13.35 -11.44 34.37
CA GLY A 66 -12.87 -12.45 35.34
C GLY A 66 -11.35 -12.38 35.50
N ALA A 67 -10.85 -12.99 36.58
CA ALA A 67 -9.41 -13.10 36.79
C ALA A 67 -8.82 -14.13 35.81
N ALA A 68 -7.77 -13.74 35.08
CA ALA A 68 -7.07 -14.64 34.19
C ALA A 68 -6.49 -15.83 34.97
N PRO A 69 -6.70 -17.08 34.52
CA PRO A 69 -6.25 -18.26 35.27
C PRO A 69 -4.72 -18.45 35.23
N ALA A 70 -4.05 -17.94 34.20
CA ALA A 70 -2.60 -17.99 34.00
C ALA A 70 -2.17 -16.99 32.92
N ASP A 71 -0.86 -16.83 32.75
CA ASP A 71 -0.27 -15.95 31.72
C ASP A 71 -0.48 -16.49 30.31
N LEU A 72 -0.43 -17.82 30.13
CA LEU A 72 -0.57 -18.49 28.84
C LEU A 72 -1.63 -19.58 28.91
N LEU A 73 -2.61 -19.51 28.01
CA LEU A 73 -3.66 -20.50 27.82
C LEU A 73 -3.39 -21.30 26.54
N TRP A 74 -3.27 -22.63 26.65
CA TRP A 74 -2.81 -23.48 25.54
C TRP A 74 -3.90 -24.33 24.92
N SER A 75 -4.70 -24.97 25.76
CA SER A 75 -5.76 -25.89 25.35
C SER A 75 -7.08 -25.52 25.99
N LEU A 76 -8.17 -25.73 25.25
CA LEU A 76 -9.53 -25.52 25.69
C LEU A 76 -10.32 -26.79 25.36
N SER A 77 -10.93 -27.42 26.37
CA SER A 77 -11.76 -28.61 26.20
C SER A 77 -13.13 -28.39 26.85
N PRO A 78 -14.24 -28.74 26.18
CA PRO A 78 -15.56 -28.70 26.79
C PRO A 78 -15.69 -29.74 27.91
N THR A 79 -16.65 -29.53 28.81
CA THR A 79 -17.12 -30.55 29.76
C THR A 79 -18.54 -31.00 29.40
N ASN A 80 -19.11 -31.92 30.20
CA ASN A 80 -20.51 -32.34 30.04
C ASN A 80 -21.49 -31.23 30.48
N ASP A 81 -21.02 -30.28 31.28
CA ASP A 81 -21.76 -29.09 31.65
C ASP A 81 -21.42 -27.98 30.63
N PRO A 82 -22.39 -27.48 29.86
CA PRO A 82 -22.15 -26.48 28.80
C PRO A 82 -21.56 -25.16 29.34
N ALA A 83 -21.71 -24.87 30.62
CA ALA A 83 -21.14 -23.69 31.26
C ALA A 83 -19.69 -23.88 31.70
N LYS A 84 -19.18 -25.12 31.72
CA LYS A 84 -17.86 -25.46 32.26
C LYS A 84 -16.90 -25.97 31.21
N TRP A 85 -15.67 -25.49 31.30
CA TRP A 85 -14.60 -25.73 30.35
C TRP A 85 -13.30 -26.04 31.07
N LEU A 86 -12.46 -26.86 30.46
CA LEU A 86 -11.14 -27.17 30.98
C LEU A 86 -10.07 -26.45 30.19
N VAL A 87 -9.08 -25.91 30.88
CA VAL A 87 -8.00 -25.15 30.27
C VAL A 87 -6.65 -25.62 30.80
N GLY A 88 -5.79 -26.04 29.88
CA GLY A 88 -4.38 -26.31 30.16
C GLY A 88 -3.57 -25.02 30.03
N THR A 89 -2.73 -24.72 31.03
CA THR A 89 -2.02 -23.44 31.12
C THR A 89 -0.50 -23.61 31.21
N GLY A 90 0.20 -22.48 31.17
CA GLY A 90 1.60 -22.36 31.58
C GLY A 90 1.93 -20.94 32.04
N PRO A 91 3.14 -20.70 32.60
CA PRO A 91 4.25 -21.64 32.76
C PRO A 91 4.21 -22.49 34.05
N ASP A 92 3.09 -22.47 34.79
CA ASP A 92 2.98 -23.16 36.09
C ASP A 92 2.44 -24.60 36.04
N GLY A 93 2.15 -25.15 34.85
CA GLY A 93 1.68 -26.53 34.73
C GLY A 93 0.28 -26.81 35.24
N LYS A 94 -0.58 -25.79 35.31
CA LYS A 94 -1.89 -25.89 35.96
C LYS A 94 -2.99 -26.27 34.97
N ILE A 95 -4.02 -26.91 35.51
CA ILE A 95 -5.27 -27.18 34.82
C ILE A 95 -6.38 -26.48 35.59
N PHE A 96 -7.16 -25.67 34.89
CA PHE A 96 -8.29 -24.94 35.46
C PHE A 96 -9.62 -25.44 34.89
N GLU A 97 -10.64 -25.46 35.74
CA GLU A 97 -12.04 -25.46 35.33
C GLU A 97 -12.54 -24.02 35.28
N ILE A 98 -13.02 -23.60 34.12
CA ILE A 98 -13.60 -22.28 33.88
C ILE A 98 -15.11 -22.44 33.86
N THR A 99 -15.83 -21.64 34.65
CA THR A 99 -17.29 -21.56 34.63
C THR A 99 -17.72 -20.23 34.05
N ILE A 100 -18.57 -20.25 33.03
CA ILE A 100 -19.04 -19.07 32.30
C ILE A 100 -20.45 -18.71 32.75
N ASP A 101 -20.65 -17.44 33.10
CA ASP A 101 -21.97 -16.82 33.26
C ASP A 101 -22.18 -15.86 32.09
N ALA A 102 -22.73 -16.39 30.99
CA ALA A 102 -22.94 -15.64 29.76
C ALA A 102 -23.93 -14.47 29.94
N ALA A 103 -24.87 -14.59 30.88
CA ALA A 103 -25.87 -13.55 31.15
C ALA A 103 -25.25 -12.31 31.81
N LYS A 104 -24.23 -12.52 32.66
CA LYS A 104 -23.48 -11.44 33.31
C LYS A 104 -22.22 -11.04 32.55
N ALA A 105 -21.91 -11.71 31.45
CA ALA A 105 -20.65 -11.58 30.73
C ALA A 105 -19.42 -11.76 31.67
N THR A 106 -19.45 -12.77 32.53
CA THR A 106 -18.35 -13.08 33.45
C THR A 106 -17.88 -14.52 33.35
N PHE A 107 -16.69 -14.79 33.87
CA PHE A 107 -16.21 -16.14 34.12
C PHE A 107 -15.52 -16.24 35.48
N SER A 108 -15.52 -17.45 36.05
CA SER A 108 -14.69 -17.79 37.20
C SER A 108 -13.76 -18.94 36.84
N ALA A 109 -12.59 -18.98 37.46
CA ALA A 109 -11.60 -20.02 37.27
C ALA A 109 -11.31 -20.73 38.59
N ARG A 110 -11.30 -22.05 38.57
CA ARG A 110 -10.93 -22.89 39.72
C ARG A 110 -9.82 -23.84 39.30
N GLU A 111 -8.70 -23.79 40.01
CA GLU A 111 -7.62 -24.77 39.82
C GLU A 111 -8.14 -26.16 40.20
N ILE A 112 -7.94 -27.14 39.33
CA ILE A 112 -8.39 -28.52 39.57
C ILE A 112 -7.23 -29.53 39.58
N ALA A 113 -6.08 -29.18 39.00
CA ALA A 113 -4.87 -29.98 39.06
C ALA A 113 -3.64 -29.12 38.81
N LYS A 114 -2.49 -29.57 39.31
CA LYS A 114 -1.17 -29.05 39.00
C LYS A 114 -0.26 -30.22 38.64
N LEU A 115 0.45 -30.08 37.52
CA LEU A 115 1.46 -31.04 37.06
C LEU A 115 2.86 -30.52 37.39
N ASP A 116 3.84 -31.42 37.32
CA ASP A 116 5.25 -31.07 37.58
C ASP A 116 5.86 -30.28 36.41
N GLU A 117 5.32 -30.45 35.20
CA GLU A 117 5.76 -29.75 34.01
C GLU A 117 5.19 -28.34 33.85
N PRO A 118 5.94 -27.39 33.28
CA PRO A 118 5.51 -26.00 33.20
C PRO A 118 4.36 -25.74 32.22
N HIS A 119 4.18 -26.59 31.20
CA HIS A 119 3.18 -26.35 30.16
C HIS A 119 2.27 -27.56 29.96
N VAL A 120 0.95 -27.31 29.98
CA VAL A 120 -0.08 -28.27 29.60
C VAL A 120 -0.62 -27.93 28.20
N PHE A 121 0.06 -28.43 27.17
CA PHE A 121 -0.25 -28.12 25.77
C PHE A 121 -1.48 -28.83 25.24
N ALA A 122 -1.77 -30.04 25.73
CA ALA A 122 -2.90 -30.83 25.30
C ALA A 122 -3.69 -31.37 26.50
N LEU A 123 -5.02 -31.37 26.37
CA LEU A 123 -5.93 -31.79 27.43
C LEU A 123 -7.16 -32.47 26.82
N ALA A 124 -7.50 -33.66 27.30
CA ALA A 124 -8.70 -34.38 26.92
C ALA A 124 -9.40 -34.92 28.18
N ARG A 125 -10.73 -34.78 28.24
CA ARG A 125 -11.56 -35.34 29.32
C ARG A 125 -12.04 -36.73 28.94
N LEU A 126 -11.83 -37.71 29.81
CA LEU A 126 -12.30 -39.07 29.64
C LEU A 126 -13.75 -39.23 30.12
N PRO A 127 -14.49 -40.27 29.66
CA PRO A 127 -15.89 -40.49 30.05
C PRO A 127 -16.12 -40.66 31.56
N ASP A 128 -15.12 -41.17 32.29
CA ASP A 128 -15.15 -41.33 33.75
C ASP A 128 -14.82 -40.04 34.52
N GLY A 129 -14.57 -38.93 33.81
CA GLY A 129 -14.21 -37.64 34.37
C GLY A 129 -12.70 -37.43 34.62
N ALA A 130 -11.86 -38.46 34.40
CA ALA A 130 -10.41 -38.30 34.46
C ALA A 130 -9.89 -37.41 33.31
N LEU A 131 -8.71 -36.82 33.49
CA LEU A 131 -8.09 -35.95 32.50
C LEU A 131 -6.83 -36.59 31.95
N LEU A 132 -6.73 -36.68 30.63
CA LEU A 132 -5.49 -37.00 29.94
C LEU A 132 -4.82 -35.69 29.55
N ALA A 133 -3.60 -35.48 30.02
CA ALA A 133 -2.83 -34.25 29.81
C ALA A 133 -1.49 -34.55 29.15
N GLY A 134 -1.13 -33.74 28.17
CA GLY A 134 0.14 -33.79 27.48
C GLY A 134 0.95 -32.53 27.76
N THR A 135 2.23 -32.70 28.12
CA THR A 135 3.05 -31.61 28.63
C THR A 135 4.29 -31.30 27.77
N SER A 136 4.92 -30.18 28.08
CA SER A 136 6.19 -29.69 27.51
C SER A 136 7.02 -29.01 28.61
N PRO A 137 8.37 -29.08 28.60
CA PRO A 137 9.24 -29.69 27.59
C PRO A 137 9.70 -31.13 27.89
N THR A 138 9.05 -31.83 28.83
CA THR A 138 9.45 -33.21 29.18
C THR A 138 8.75 -34.29 28.34
N GLY A 139 7.71 -33.92 27.59
CA GLY A 139 6.88 -34.87 26.84
C GLY A 139 6.13 -35.86 27.73
N ALA A 140 5.69 -35.44 28.93
CA ALA A 140 4.98 -36.32 29.85
C ALA A 140 3.48 -36.44 29.49
N LEU A 141 3.04 -37.69 29.38
CA LEU A 141 1.63 -38.05 29.33
C LEU A 141 1.17 -38.32 30.76
N CYS A 142 0.14 -37.62 31.22
CA CYS A 142 -0.39 -37.72 32.56
C CYS A 142 -1.88 -38.08 32.52
N LEU A 143 -2.29 -39.09 33.27
CA LEU A 143 -3.69 -39.35 33.59
C LEU A 143 -3.97 -38.82 35.00
N VAL A 144 -4.87 -37.86 35.11
CA VAL A 144 -5.17 -37.14 36.35
C VAL A 144 -6.57 -37.52 36.82
N ARG A 145 -6.69 -37.91 38.10
CA ARG A 145 -7.96 -38.10 38.80
C ARG A 145 -7.94 -37.32 40.10
N GLU A 146 -9.02 -36.61 40.41
CA GLU A 146 -9.16 -35.86 41.66
C GLU A 146 -7.96 -34.93 41.94
N GLY A 147 -7.46 -34.28 40.87
CA GLY A 147 -6.34 -33.35 40.92
C GLY A 147 -4.96 -33.96 41.06
N LYS A 148 -4.82 -35.29 41.04
CA LYS A 148 -3.53 -35.98 41.16
C LYS A 148 -3.23 -36.88 39.96
N PRO A 149 -1.99 -36.91 39.46
CA PRO A 149 -1.58 -37.90 38.47
C PRO A 149 -1.68 -39.33 39.05
N VAL A 150 -2.57 -40.14 38.49
CA VAL A 150 -2.69 -41.57 38.82
C VAL A 150 -1.86 -42.45 37.89
N ALA A 151 -1.55 -41.96 36.67
CA ALA A 151 -0.54 -42.52 35.80
C ALA A 151 0.26 -41.40 35.13
N ARG A 152 1.56 -41.62 34.95
CA ARG A 152 2.45 -40.66 34.29
C ARG A 152 3.60 -41.39 33.61
N VAL A 153 3.89 -41.02 32.38
CA VAL A 153 5.08 -41.48 31.64
C VAL A 153 5.67 -40.31 30.85
N ALA A 154 6.96 -40.04 31.05
CA ALA A 154 7.73 -39.19 30.14
C ALA A 154 8.14 -40.01 28.90
N LEU A 155 7.55 -39.67 27.75
CA LEU A 155 7.82 -40.31 26.47
C LEU A 155 9.19 -39.88 25.93
N PRO A 156 9.82 -40.61 24.99
CA PRO A 156 11.14 -40.27 24.44
C PRO A 156 11.04 -39.14 23.39
N VAL A 157 10.45 -38.02 23.79
CA VAL A 157 10.11 -36.83 23.00
C VAL A 157 10.23 -35.59 23.91
N ASP A 158 10.11 -34.38 23.36
CA ASP A 158 10.18 -33.15 24.15
C ASP A 158 8.81 -32.55 24.45
N SER A 159 7.80 -32.82 23.62
CA SER A 159 6.48 -32.21 23.81
C SER A 159 5.37 -33.12 23.32
N ILE A 160 4.22 -33.04 23.99
CA ILE A 160 2.96 -33.58 23.50
C ILE A 160 2.09 -32.39 23.08
N PHE A 161 1.73 -32.32 21.79
CA PHE A 161 1.06 -31.16 21.22
C PHE A 161 -0.44 -31.34 21.03
N ASP A 162 -0.92 -32.57 20.92
CA ASP A 162 -2.34 -32.87 20.73
C ASP A 162 -2.69 -34.28 21.22
N LEU A 163 -3.97 -34.45 21.58
CA LEU A 163 -4.54 -35.70 22.07
C LEU A 163 -5.86 -35.96 21.34
N LEU A 164 -6.01 -37.16 20.78
CA LEU A 164 -7.24 -37.58 20.13
C LEU A 164 -7.77 -38.85 20.79
N LEU A 165 -8.98 -38.80 21.35
CA LEU A 165 -9.69 -40.00 21.80
C LEU A 165 -10.33 -40.66 20.58
N VAL A 166 -9.85 -41.84 20.21
CA VAL A 166 -10.39 -42.64 19.08
C VAL A 166 -11.63 -43.41 19.52
N ASP A 167 -11.64 -43.83 20.78
CA ASP A 167 -12.77 -44.45 21.46
C ASP A 167 -12.63 -44.24 22.99
N ASN A 168 -13.50 -44.84 23.78
CA ASN A 168 -13.52 -44.69 25.25
C ASN A 168 -12.23 -45.19 25.96
N TRP A 169 -11.42 -46.02 25.30
CA TRP A 169 -10.27 -46.70 25.89
C TRP A 169 -8.98 -46.51 25.10
N THR A 170 -9.04 -45.91 23.92
CA THR A 170 -7.89 -45.68 23.05
C THR A 170 -7.69 -44.20 22.78
N ALA A 171 -6.49 -43.70 23.07
CA ALA A 171 -6.06 -42.36 22.70
C ALA A 171 -4.88 -42.40 21.72
N LEU A 172 -4.78 -41.38 20.86
CA LEU A 172 -3.60 -41.07 20.07
C LEU A 172 -2.92 -39.81 20.61
N VAL A 173 -1.59 -39.84 20.65
CA VAL A 173 -0.75 -38.80 21.25
C VAL A 173 0.23 -38.27 20.22
N ALA A 174 0.11 -37.00 19.84
CA ALA A 174 1.00 -36.34 18.89
C ALA A 174 2.16 -35.68 19.61
N THR A 175 3.38 -35.96 19.14
CA THR A 175 4.59 -35.50 19.81
C THR A 175 5.49 -34.63 18.96
N GLY A 176 6.41 -33.94 19.63
CA GLY A 176 7.45 -33.11 19.05
C GLY A 176 8.85 -33.52 19.48
N ASN A 177 9.78 -33.44 18.53
CA ASN A 177 11.19 -33.74 18.69
C ASN A 177 11.46 -35.09 19.40
N PRO A 178 11.27 -36.24 18.70
CA PRO A 178 10.82 -36.37 17.31
C PRO A 178 9.28 -36.41 17.13
N ALA A 179 8.84 -36.27 15.88
CA ALA A 179 7.44 -36.34 15.46
C ALA A 179 6.92 -37.78 15.40
N ARG A 180 6.30 -38.22 16.50
CA ARG A 180 5.71 -39.55 16.62
C ARG A 180 4.25 -39.45 17.01
N LEU A 181 3.51 -40.47 16.60
CA LEU A 181 2.13 -40.70 17.00
C LEU A 181 2.13 -41.99 17.83
N TYR A 182 1.74 -41.90 19.10
CA TYR A 182 1.60 -43.08 19.97
C TYR A 182 0.13 -43.43 20.14
N ARG A 183 -0.17 -44.73 20.17
CA ARG A 183 -1.45 -45.28 20.60
C ARG A 183 -1.36 -45.69 22.06
N VAL A 184 -2.35 -45.28 22.84
CA VAL A 184 -2.43 -45.52 24.29
C VAL A 184 -3.69 -46.30 24.61
N ASP A 185 -3.52 -47.49 25.19
CA ASP A 185 -4.56 -48.22 25.90
C ASP A 185 -4.73 -47.58 27.29
N LEU A 186 -5.80 -46.82 27.48
CA LEU A 186 -6.05 -46.03 28.67
C LEU A 186 -6.25 -46.89 29.92
N ARG A 187 -6.69 -48.15 29.79
CA ARG A 187 -6.86 -49.07 30.93
C ARG A 187 -5.52 -49.56 31.42
N LYS A 188 -4.67 -50.01 30.50
CA LYS A 188 -3.30 -50.44 30.84
C LYS A 188 -2.47 -49.27 31.35
N PHE A 189 -2.61 -48.10 30.73
CA PHE A 189 -1.91 -46.89 31.18
C PHE A 189 -2.32 -46.50 32.60
N ALA A 190 -3.62 -46.48 32.91
CA ALA A 190 -4.11 -46.21 34.26
C ALA A 190 -3.56 -47.20 35.30
N ALA A 191 -3.50 -48.50 34.96
CA ALA A 191 -2.97 -49.54 35.85
C ALA A 191 -1.44 -49.48 36.04
N ALA A 192 -0.71 -48.85 35.12
CA ALA A 192 0.75 -48.78 35.15
C ALA A 192 1.32 -47.80 36.20
N GLY A 193 0.49 -46.91 36.74
CA GLY A 193 0.92 -45.94 37.74
C GLY A 193 1.90 -44.88 37.22
N VAL A 194 2.58 -44.22 38.15
CA VAL A 194 3.51 -43.12 37.86
C VAL A 194 4.94 -43.65 37.64
N ALA A 195 5.55 -43.28 36.53
CA ALA A 195 6.98 -43.45 36.27
C ALA A 195 7.72 -42.13 36.57
N ALA A 196 8.83 -42.22 37.32
CA ALA A 196 9.70 -41.08 37.58
C ALA A 196 10.55 -40.72 36.36
N ASP A 197 11.13 -41.73 35.71
CA ASP A 197 12.10 -41.56 34.63
C ASP A 197 11.47 -41.54 33.22
N LYS A 198 12.22 -40.95 32.28
CA LYS A 198 11.90 -40.96 30.84
C LYS A 198 12.09 -42.38 30.29
N LEU A 199 11.04 -42.91 29.66
CA LEU A 199 11.06 -44.27 29.13
C LEU A 199 11.31 -44.24 27.62
N ALA A 200 12.47 -44.73 27.20
CA ALA A 200 12.85 -44.76 25.77
C ALA A 200 12.60 -46.11 25.09
N GLU A 201 12.60 -47.20 25.85
CA GLU A 201 12.46 -48.55 25.30
C GLU A 201 11.01 -48.86 24.93
N ALA A 202 10.78 -49.27 23.68
CA ALA A 202 9.45 -49.59 23.17
C ALA A 202 8.75 -50.69 23.98
N LYS A 203 9.49 -51.66 24.51
CA LYS A 203 8.94 -52.73 25.36
C LYS A 203 8.39 -52.19 26.68
N LEU A 204 9.14 -51.32 27.36
CA LEU A 204 8.71 -50.68 28.61
C LEU A 204 7.49 -49.77 28.40
N LEU A 205 7.42 -49.08 27.25
CA LEU A 205 6.24 -48.31 26.87
C LEU A 205 5.03 -49.23 26.63
N ALA A 206 5.22 -50.35 25.92
CA ALA A 206 4.16 -51.30 25.61
C ALA A 206 3.58 -51.98 26.86
N GLU A 207 4.41 -52.29 27.85
CA GLU A 207 3.98 -52.79 29.17
C GLU A 207 3.05 -51.80 29.89
N ARG A 208 3.20 -50.50 29.60
CA ARG A 208 2.32 -49.42 30.11
C ARG A 208 1.17 -49.09 29.16
N GLY A 209 0.92 -49.91 28.14
CA GLY A 209 -0.16 -49.70 27.17
C GLY A 209 0.14 -48.68 26.07
N ILE A 210 1.39 -48.25 25.91
CA ILE A 210 1.78 -47.21 24.94
C ILE A 210 2.57 -47.88 23.81
N THR A 211 2.10 -47.74 22.57
CA THR A 211 2.73 -48.33 21.38
C THR A 211 2.88 -47.29 20.29
N LEU A 212 3.92 -47.42 19.45
CA LEU A 212 4.09 -46.53 18.31
C LEU A 212 2.99 -46.83 17.27
N PHE A 213 2.22 -45.82 16.92
CA PHE A 213 1.21 -45.90 15.85
C PHE A 213 1.83 -45.51 14.50
N GLY A 214 2.73 -44.54 14.49
CA GLY A 214 3.46 -44.12 13.30
C GLY A 214 4.39 -42.94 13.59
N GLU A 215 5.23 -42.60 12.61
CA GLU A 215 6.15 -41.46 12.71
C GLU A 215 6.31 -40.76 11.35
N ILE A 216 6.72 -39.49 11.39
CA ILE A 216 6.99 -38.68 10.21
C ILE A 216 8.40 -38.10 10.27
N ARG A 217 8.91 -37.65 9.13
CA ARG A 217 10.24 -37.05 9.02
C ARG A 217 10.32 -35.58 9.49
N ASP A 218 9.18 -34.89 9.59
CA ASP A 218 9.17 -33.52 10.13
C ASP A 218 9.45 -33.54 11.64
N ARG A 219 9.70 -32.37 12.26
CA ARG A 219 10.13 -32.32 13.67
C ARG A 219 8.99 -32.57 14.65
N ASN A 220 7.79 -32.08 14.33
CA ASN A 220 6.63 -32.12 15.22
C ASN A 220 5.37 -32.60 14.51
N ILE A 221 4.55 -33.38 15.21
CA ILE A 221 3.13 -33.53 14.90
C ILE A 221 2.36 -32.54 15.79
N ARG A 222 1.69 -31.55 15.20
CA ARG A 222 1.02 -30.45 15.92
C ARG A 222 -0.45 -30.70 16.17
N ARG A 223 -1.13 -31.37 15.24
CA ARG A 223 -2.57 -31.64 15.28
C ARG A 223 -2.90 -33.02 14.76
N ILE A 224 -3.90 -33.65 15.36
CA ILE A 224 -4.44 -34.95 14.97
C ILE A 224 -5.94 -34.82 14.75
N ALA A 225 -6.47 -35.42 13.69
CA ALA A 225 -7.91 -35.58 13.51
C ALA A 225 -8.24 -36.94 12.89
N GLN A 226 -9.38 -37.52 13.24
CA GLN A 226 -9.91 -38.72 12.61
C GLN A 226 -10.83 -38.33 11.44
N LEU A 227 -10.57 -38.89 10.26
CA LEU A 227 -11.44 -38.73 9.08
C LEU A 227 -12.65 -39.67 9.17
N ALA A 228 -13.69 -39.39 8.37
CA ALA A 228 -14.94 -40.16 8.38
C ALA A 228 -14.75 -41.66 8.04
N ASP A 229 -13.72 -41.99 7.26
CA ASP A 229 -13.34 -43.36 6.90
C ASP A 229 -12.46 -44.06 7.95
N GLY A 230 -12.12 -43.37 9.04
CA GLY A 230 -11.30 -43.88 10.13
C GLY A 230 -9.79 -43.70 9.96
N ARG A 231 -9.31 -43.14 8.83
CA ARG A 231 -7.91 -42.71 8.70
C ARG A 231 -7.59 -41.59 9.69
N ILE A 232 -6.32 -41.46 10.03
CA ILE A 232 -5.84 -40.42 10.95
C ILE A 232 -5.06 -39.36 10.17
N ALA A 233 -5.63 -38.18 10.05
CA ALA A 233 -4.96 -37.02 9.48
C ALA A 233 -4.07 -36.36 10.55
N VAL A 234 -2.86 -35.96 10.16
CA VAL A 234 -1.98 -35.17 11.03
C VAL A 234 -1.34 -34.01 10.30
N GLY A 235 -1.13 -32.93 11.04
CA GLY A 235 -0.44 -31.74 10.58
C GLY A 235 0.89 -31.56 11.30
N SER A 236 1.94 -31.17 10.57
CA SER A 236 3.29 -31.09 11.12
C SER A 236 3.83 -29.66 11.28
N SER A 237 5.02 -29.55 11.88
CA SER A 237 5.86 -28.34 11.84
C SER A 237 7.34 -28.72 12.04
N PRO A 238 8.31 -27.90 11.58
CA PRO A 238 8.17 -26.58 10.92
C PRO A 238 7.95 -26.62 9.41
N LYS A 239 7.85 -27.79 8.77
CA LYS A 239 7.56 -27.84 7.31
C LYS A 239 6.08 -27.63 7.02
N GLY A 240 5.20 -28.05 7.92
CA GLY A 240 3.76 -27.80 7.80
C GLY A 240 3.06 -28.76 6.86
N ASN A 241 3.58 -29.98 6.75
CA ASN A 241 3.04 -31.00 5.87
C ASN A 241 1.76 -31.60 6.47
N LEU A 242 0.87 -32.04 5.58
CA LEU A 242 -0.33 -32.78 5.91
C LEU A 242 -0.13 -34.25 5.53
N TYR A 243 -0.40 -35.13 6.47
CA TYR A 243 -0.25 -36.58 6.32
C TYR A 243 -1.55 -37.30 6.65
N ALA A 244 -1.73 -38.49 6.08
CA ALA A 244 -2.76 -39.44 6.51
C ALA A 244 -2.14 -40.80 6.83
N PHE A 245 -2.45 -41.32 8.01
CA PHE A 245 -2.17 -42.69 8.39
C PHE A 245 -3.39 -43.58 8.13
N ALA A 246 -3.14 -44.84 7.79
CA ALA A 246 -4.17 -45.87 7.84
C ALA A 246 -4.74 -46.00 9.26
N ARG A 247 -5.95 -46.52 9.37
CA ARG A 247 -6.68 -46.68 10.66
C ARG A 247 -5.88 -47.40 11.74
N ASP A 248 -5.07 -48.39 11.34
CA ASP A 248 -4.29 -49.23 12.25
C ASP A 248 -2.83 -48.74 12.42
N GLY A 249 -2.47 -47.61 11.80
CA GLY A 249 -1.14 -47.03 11.87
C GLY A 249 -0.22 -47.50 10.75
N GLY A 250 1.09 -47.34 10.95
CA GLY A 250 2.13 -47.66 9.98
C GLY A 250 2.70 -46.43 9.25
N ALA A 251 3.11 -46.60 8.00
CA ALA A 251 3.67 -45.52 7.19
C ALA A 251 2.56 -44.58 6.70
N PRO A 252 2.70 -43.25 6.84
CA PRO A 252 1.71 -42.31 6.34
C PRO A 252 1.91 -42.03 4.85
N ILE A 253 0.85 -41.55 4.21
CA ILE A 253 0.92 -40.85 2.93
C ILE A 253 0.97 -39.33 3.17
N ILE A 254 1.65 -38.60 2.28
CA ILE A 254 1.62 -37.13 2.29
C ILE A 254 0.40 -36.69 1.49
N LEU A 255 -0.51 -35.96 2.12
CA LEU A 255 -1.64 -35.31 1.46
C LEU A 255 -1.23 -33.99 0.80
N GLN A 256 -0.33 -33.26 1.46
CA GLN A 256 0.25 -32.02 0.94
C GLN A 256 1.60 -31.75 1.58
N GLU A 257 2.57 -31.40 0.74
CA GLU A 257 3.86 -30.86 1.19
C GLU A 257 3.82 -29.33 1.20
N ASN A 258 4.37 -28.74 2.26
CA ASN A 258 4.54 -27.30 2.42
C ASN A 258 6.01 -26.98 2.74
N ARG A 259 6.34 -25.70 2.69
CA ARG A 259 7.65 -25.18 3.08
C ARG A 259 7.45 -24.09 4.12
N GLU A 260 8.07 -24.25 5.28
CA GLU A 260 8.09 -23.25 6.36
C GLU A 260 6.69 -22.86 6.84
N ALA A 261 5.96 -23.86 7.32
CA ALA A 261 4.64 -23.68 7.88
C ALA A 261 4.44 -24.52 9.14
N GLU A 262 3.47 -24.09 9.93
CA GLU A 262 2.93 -24.84 11.06
C GLU A 262 1.46 -25.12 10.79
N VAL A 263 1.05 -26.39 10.85
CA VAL A 263 -0.36 -26.75 10.84
C VAL A 263 -0.93 -26.51 12.24
N THR A 264 -1.85 -25.56 12.36
CA THR A 264 -2.39 -25.10 13.64
C THR A 264 -3.74 -25.70 13.98
N ASP A 265 -4.50 -26.15 12.99
CA ASP A 265 -5.75 -26.88 13.21
C ASP A 265 -6.14 -27.79 12.05
N LEU A 266 -6.93 -28.82 12.35
CA LEU A 266 -7.48 -29.79 11.40
C LEU A 266 -8.98 -29.96 11.68
N LEU A 267 -9.81 -29.78 10.66
CA LEU A 267 -11.27 -29.91 10.78
C LEU A 267 -11.79 -30.88 9.70
N PRO A 268 -11.96 -32.17 10.03
CA PRO A 268 -12.61 -33.14 9.14
C PRO A 268 -14.03 -32.73 8.79
N THR A 269 -14.46 -33.15 7.60
CA THR A 269 -15.79 -32.87 7.08
C THR A 269 -16.63 -34.15 6.99
N PRO A 270 -17.97 -34.07 7.13
CA PRO A 270 -18.84 -35.26 7.06
C PRO A 270 -18.76 -36.01 5.72
N ASP A 271 -18.40 -35.32 4.64
CA ASP A 271 -18.22 -35.84 3.29
C ASP A 271 -16.84 -36.48 3.05
N GLY A 272 -16.01 -36.64 4.10
CA GLY A 272 -14.72 -37.32 4.03
C GLY A 272 -13.52 -36.41 3.74
N GLY A 273 -13.75 -35.16 3.35
CA GLY A 273 -12.71 -34.15 3.20
C GLY A 273 -12.17 -33.60 4.53
N LEU A 274 -11.24 -32.65 4.45
CA LEU A 274 -10.54 -32.05 5.57
C LEU A 274 -10.20 -30.59 5.29
N TYR A 275 -10.47 -29.70 6.23
CA TYR A 275 -9.84 -28.38 6.26
C TYR A 275 -8.58 -28.41 7.12
N ALA A 276 -7.53 -27.74 6.67
CA ALA A 276 -6.32 -27.52 7.44
C ALA A 276 -6.00 -26.03 7.54
N ALA A 277 -5.78 -25.52 8.76
CA ALA A 277 -5.27 -24.18 9.01
C ALA A 277 -3.74 -24.24 9.11
N LEU A 278 -3.08 -23.35 8.38
CA LEU A 278 -1.62 -23.24 8.34
C LEU A 278 -1.20 -21.82 8.67
N THR A 279 -0.10 -21.69 9.41
CA THR A 279 0.59 -20.43 9.64
C THR A 279 2.00 -20.53 9.07
N PHE A 280 2.32 -19.66 8.11
CA PHE A 280 3.64 -19.52 7.50
C PHE A 280 4.39 -18.39 8.19
N SER A 281 5.56 -18.65 8.76
CA SER A 281 6.43 -17.62 9.34
C SER A 281 7.36 -17.06 8.27
N GLY A 282 7.53 -15.73 8.22
CA GLY A 282 8.54 -15.11 7.37
C GLY A 282 9.92 -15.29 7.98
N GLY A 283 10.68 -16.32 7.56
CA GLY A 283 12.13 -16.46 7.71
C GLY A 283 12.76 -16.54 9.12
N ASN A 284 12.09 -16.09 10.19
CA ASN A 284 12.59 -16.18 11.57
C ASN A 284 11.65 -17.05 12.42
N ASN A 285 12.17 -18.19 12.86
CA ASN A 285 11.52 -19.19 13.71
C ASN A 285 11.27 -18.67 15.14
N GLU A 286 10.35 -17.73 15.32
CA GLU A 286 9.82 -17.42 16.65
C GLU A 286 8.44 -18.07 16.83
N ALA A 287 8.36 -19.09 17.69
CA ALA A 287 7.09 -19.58 18.20
C ALA A 287 6.42 -18.45 19.01
N ARG A 288 5.37 -17.82 18.48
CA ARG A 288 4.78 -16.55 18.97
C ARG A 288 3.98 -16.65 20.27
N ILE A 289 3.98 -17.79 20.96
CA ILE A 289 3.42 -17.88 22.31
C ILE A 289 4.59 -17.67 23.28
N THR A 290 5.13 -16.45 23.26
CA THR A 290 6.20 -15.99 24.13
C THR A 290 5.57 -15.33 25.36
N PRO A 291 6.12 -15.53 26.57
CA PRO A 291 5.69 -14.80 27.75
C PRO A 291 5.82 -13.28 27.52
N PRO A 292 5.01 -12.43 28.16
CA PRO A 292 5.29 -11.00 28.21
C PRO A 292 6.72 -10.79 28.75
N LYS A 293 7.56 -10.04 28.03
CA LYS A 293 8.84 -9.58 28.59
C LYS A 293 8.52 -8.75 29.84
N ASN A 294 9.29 -9.01 30.92
CA ASN A 294 9.21 -8.41 32.26
C ASN A 294 8.68 -6.95 32.30
N PRO A 295 7.98 -6.54 33.37
CA PRO A 295 7.54 -5.16 33.53
C PRO A 295 8.73 -4.19 33.51
N PRO A 296 8.57 -2.98 32.94
CA PRO A 296 9.64 -2.00 32.89
C PRO A 296 10.06 -1.59 34.31
N LYS A 297 11.36 -1.62 34.58
CA LYS A 297 11.95 -0.85 35.69
C LYS A 297 11.62 0.62 35.48
N GLU A 298 11.29 1.32 36.56
CA GLU A 298 10.91 2.74 36.55
C GLU A 298 11.90 3.63 35.79
N PRO A 299 11.41 4.70 35.14
CA PRO A 299 12.17 5.45 34.15
C PRO A 299 12.98 6.57 34.81
N ASN A 300 14.23 6.71 34.39
CA ASN A 300 14.91 8.00 34.45
C ASN A 300 15.28 8.38 33.01
N GLU A 301 15.02 9.64 32.69
CA GLU A 301 15.27 10.34 31.41
C GLU A 301 14.08 10.48 30.43
N SER A 302 13.98 11.71 29.92
CA SER A 302 12.86 12.35 29.23
C SER A 302 12.49 11.68 27.89
N PRO A 303 11.23 11.83 27.42
CA PRO A 303 10.71 11.03 26.34
C PRO A 303 11.23 11.50 24.98
N ILE A 304 12.11 10.70 24.37
CA ILE A 304 12.21 10.65 22.91
C ILE A 304 11.07 9.74 22.46
N PHE A 305 10.04 10.32 21.84
CA PHE A 305 9.00 9.58 21.13
C PHE A 305 9.65 8.83 19.95
N THR A 306 10.12 7.62 20.23
CA THR A 306 10.25 6.60 19.20
C THR A 306 8.90 5.89 19.14
N PRO A 307 8.16 5.93 18.02
CA PRO A 307 6.97 5.11 17.90
C PRO A 307 7.39 3.65 18.13
N LEU A 308 6.72 2.95 19.04
CA LEU A 308 6.90 1.51 19.21
C LEU A 308 6.85 0.89 17.81
N ALA A 309 7.95 0.29 17.39
CA ALA A 309 7.93 -0.61 16.24
C ALA A 309 6.88 -1.67 16.56
N ASN A 310 5.73 -1.62 15.89
CA ASN A 310 4.78 -2.72 15.93
C ASN A 310 5.53 -3.92 15.36
N ASP A 311 5.88 -4.90 16.21
CA ASP A 311 6.33 -6.23 15.80
C ASP A 311 5.17 -6.94 15.08
N ARG A 312 4.85 -6.44 13.88
CA ARG A 312 3.81 -7.00 13.02
C ARG A 312 4.25 -8.39 12.61
N PHE A 313 3.36 -9.37 12.75
CA PHE A 313 3.59 -10.66 12.14
C PHE A 313 3.83 -10.48 10.63
N GLY A 314 5.04 -10.76 10.15
CA GLY A 314 5.39 -10.69 8.73
C GLY A 314 5.04 -11.97 7.95
N GLY A 315 4.37 -12.93 8.60
CA GLY A 315 3.97 -14.19 7.99
C GLY A 315 2.56 -14.14 7.36
N ARG A 316 1.99 -15.31 7.05
CA ARG A 316 0.63 -15.41 6.54
C ARG A 316 -0.11 -16.63 7.10
N GLY A 317 -1.42 -16.51 7.23
CA GLY A 317 -2.34 -17.60 7.54
C GLY A 317 -2.99 -18.10 6.27
N ALA A 318 -3.19 -19.42 6.16
CA ALA A 318 -3.94 -20.02 5.07
C ALA A 318 -4.86 -21.13 5.58
N VAL A 319 -6.00 -21.30 4.90
CA VAL A 319 -6.82 -22.51 5.03
C VAL A 319 -6.80 -23.26 3.71
N VAL A 320 -6.50 -24.54 3.79
CA VAL A 320 -6.55 -25.47 2.67
C VAL A 320 -7.72 -26.42 2.86
N TRP A 321 -8.55 -26.54 1.83
CA TRP A 321 -9.55 -27.60 1.69
C TRP A 321 -8.88 -28.79 1.01
N LEU A 322 -9.02 -29.99 1.56
CA LEU A 322 -8.65 -31.26 0.95
C LEU A 322 -9.93 -32.09 0.76
N PRO A 323 -10.45 -32.25 -0.46
CA PRO A 323 -11.65 -33.07 -0.69
C PRO A 323 -11.29 -34.56 -0.53
N ASP A 324 -12.29 -35.41 -0.25
CA ASP A 324 -12.07 -36.86 -0.12
C ASP A 324 -11.40 -37.47 -1.37
N ASN A 325 -11.83 -37.04 -2.56
CA ASN A 325 -11.29 -37.49 -3.85
C ASN A 325 -10.95 -36.31 -4.78
N GLY A 326 -9.89 -35.57 -4.46
CA GLY A 326 -9.40 -34.48 -5.30
C GLY A 326 -8.11 -33.86 -4.80
N PHE A 327 -7.75 -32.69 -5.34
CA PHE A 327 -6.51 -32.00 -5.00
C PHE A 327 -6.72 -30.97 -3.89
N PRO A 328 -5.70 -30.71 -3.05
CA PRO A 328 -5.75 -29.62 -2.06
C PRO A 328 -5.94 -28.25 -2.72
N GLU A 329 -6.86 -27.45 -2.18
CA GLU A 329 -7.17 -26.09 -2.65
C GLU A 329 -7.02 -25.07 -1.52
N THR A 330 -6.22 -24.02 -1.74
CA THR A 330 -6.18 -22.89 -0.78
C THR A 330 -7.43 -22.04 -0.94
N ILE A 331 -8.27 -22.02 0.09
CA ILE A 331 -9.56 -21.31 0.06
C ILE A 331 -9.53 -19.97 0.81
N VAL A 332 -8.61 -19.82 1.77
CA VAL A 332 -8.39 -18.57 2.50
C VAL A 332 -6.90 -18.30 2.58
N SER A 333 -6.50 -17.05 2.36
CA SER A 333 -5.14 -16.57 2.62
C SER A 333 -5.19 -15.15 3.20
N ARG A 334 -4.43 -14.92 4.26
CA ARG A 334 -4.31 -13.62 4.95
C ARG A 334 -2.85 -13.32 5.25
N GLY A 335 -2.34 -12.27 4.62
CA GLY A 335 -1.03 -11.72 4.98
C GLY A 335 -1.10 -11.05 6.35
N ASN A 336 -0.01 -11.13 7.10
CA ASN A 336 0.16 -10.53 8.42
C ASN A 336 -0.81 -11.01 9.51
N THR A 337 -1.42 -12.18 9.33
CA THR A 337 -2.30 -12.82 10.31
C THR A 337 -1.90 -14.27 10.49
N ALA A 338 -1.67 -14.73 11.72
CA ALA A 338 -1.53 -16.16 12.02
C ALA A 338 -2.92 -16.79 12.21
N PHE A 339 -3.13 -18.04 11.83
CA PHE A 339 -4.39 -18.78 12.09
C PHE A 339 -4.19 -19.82 13.19
N TYR A 340 -5.18 -19.99 14.07
CA TYR A 340 -5.06 -20.85 15.25
C TYR A 340 -6.08 -21.98 15.33
N ARG A 341 -7.38 -21.69 15.23
CA ARG A 341 -8.45 -22.69 15.31
C ARG A 341 -9.55 -22.43 14.30
N MET A 342 -10.20 -23.50 13.87
CA MET A 342 -11.32 -23.51 12.93
C MET A 342 -12.54 -24.19 13.52
N VAL A 343 -13.71 -23.60 13.31
CA VAL A 343 -15.00 -24.21 13.65
C VAL A 343 -16.00 -23.94 12.53
N ARG A 344 -16.85 -24.92 12.22
CA ARG A 344 -17.94 -24.73 11.26
C ARG A 344 -19.18 -24.15 11.94
N HIS A 345 -19.78 -23.13 11.33
CA HIS A 345 -21.06 -22.56 11.70
C HIS A 345 -21.99 -22.53 10.48
N GLY A 346 -22.83 -23.56 10.34
CA GLY A 346 -23.65 -23.74 9.15
C GLY A 346 -22.79 -23.82 7.89
N ASP A 347 -22.97 -22.85 7.00
CA ASP A 347 -22.26 -22.72 5.73
C ASP A 347 -21.04 -21.78 5.79
N VAL A 348 -20.65 -21.36 7.00
CA VAL A 348 -19.47 -20.51 7.22
C VAL A 348 -18.41 -21.29 8.01
N LEU A 349 -17.17 -21.21 7.54
CA LEU A 349 -16.00 -21.63 8.32
C LEU A 349 -15.48 -20.43 9.12
N LEU A 350 -15.46 -20.54 10.44
CA LEU A 350 -14.89 -19.54 11.35
C LEU A 350 -13.45 -19.91 11.65
N ILE A 351 -12.55 -18.93 11.60
CA ILE A 351 -11.11 -19.11 11.79
C ILE A 351 -10.63 -18.03 12.75
N THR A 352 -10.05 -18.42 13.88
CA THR A 352 -9.44 -17.46 14.80
C THR A 352 -8.00 -17.17 14.40
N GLY A 353 -7.57 -15.92 14.59
CA GLY A 353 -6.23 -15.51 14.23
C GLY A 353 -5.51 -14.62 15.24
N GLY A 354 -4.27 -14.27 14.89
CA GLY A 354 -3.36 -13.45 15.68
C GLY A 354 -2.77 -12.29 14.88
N GLU A 355 -2.86 -11.10 15.46
CA GLU A 355 -2.17 -9.82 15.19
C GLU A 355 -3.07 -8.69 15.75
N GLN A 356 -4.34 -8.66 15.32
CA GLN A 356 -5.37 -7.73 15.80
C GLN A 356 -6.51 -8.42 16.57
N GLY A 357 -6.33 -9.69 16.94
CA GLY A 357 -7.39 -10.50 17.55
C GLY A 357 -8.56 -10.74 16.61
N GLU A 358 -8.30 -10.89 15.32
CA GLU A 358 -9.34 -11.01 14.30
C GLU A 358 -9.92 -12.42 14.21
N ILE A 359 -11.21 -12.47 13.86
CA ILE A 359 -11.91 -13.70 13.49
C ILE A 359 -12.25 -13.56 12.01
N VAL A 360 -11.80 -14.53 11.22
CA VAL A 360 -12.04 -14.61 9.78
C VAL A 360 -13.19 -15.58 9.56
N GLY A 361 -14.13 -15.22 8.70
CA GLY A 361 -15.14 -16.13 8.17
C GLY A 361 -14.82 -16.52 6.74
N TYR A 362 -15.32 -17.67 6.32
CA TYR A 362 -15.34 -18.05 4.91
C TYR A 362 -16.69 -18.66 4.57
N ASP A 363 -17.46 -17.94 3.74
CA ASP A 363 -18.74 -18.37 3.19
C ASP A 363 -18.47 -19.47 2.15
N LEU A 364 -18.84 -20.71 2.48
CA LEU A 364 -18.55 -21.89 1.68
C LEU A 364 -19.34 -21.88 0.35
N PRO A 365 -20.66 -21.62 0.31
CA PRO A 365 -21.42 -21.52 -0.94
C PRO A 365 -20.90 -20.45 -1.90
N HIS A 366 -20.64 -19.25 -1.40
CA HIS A 366 -20.25 -18.11 -2.26
C HIS A 366 -18.74 -17.99 -2.44
N ARG A 367 -17.94 -18.79 -1.72
CA ARG A 367 -16.47 -18.78 -1.72
C ARG A 367 -15.89 -17.40 -1.36
N MET A 368 -16.55 -16.68 -0.45
CA MET A 368 -16.15 -15.33 -0.07
C MET A 368 -15.57 -15.30 1.34
N SER A 369 -14.50 -14.56 1.53
CA SER A 369 -13.95 -14.36 2.87
C SER A 369 -14.65 -13.22 3.59
N LEU A 370 -14.72 -13.33 4.92
CA LEU A 370 -15.31 -12.36 5.82
C LEU A 370 -14.27 -11.97 6.88
N THR A 371 -14.31 -10.72 7.32
CA THR A 371 -13.59 -10.23 8.50
C THR A 371 -14.62 -9.79 9.51
N TYR A 372 -14.59 -10.37 10.71
CA TYR A 372 -15.48 -10.00 11.81
C TYR A 372 -14.81 -9.02 12.77
N ALA A 373 -15.59 -8.53 13.74
CA ALA A 373 -15.11 -7.72 14.85
C ALA A 373 -13.90 -8.37 15.55
N GLY A 374 -12.81 -7.62 15.67
CA GLY A 374 -11.59 -8.04 16.35
C GLY A 374 -11.66 -7.86 17.86
N SER A 375 -10.91 -8.67 18.61
CA SER A 375 -10.73 -8.54 20.06
C SER A 375 -9.70 -7.46 20.40
N VAL A 376 -9.75 -6.98 21.65
CA VAL A 376 -8.68 -6.19 22.26
C VAL A 376 -7.39 -6.99 22.42
N SER A 377 -7.49 -8.31 22.61
CA SER A 377 -6.35 -9.22 22.61
C SER A 377 -5.76 -9.30 21.20
N SER A 378 -4.45 -9.48 21.10
CA SER A 378 -3.79 -9.68 19.80
C SER A 378 -3.85 -11.13 19.32
N GLN A 379 -4.22 -12.11 20.15
CA GLN A 379 -4.20 -13.54 19.79
C GLN A 379 -5.45 -14.28 20.29
N LEU A 380 -6.17 -14.92 19.35
CA LEU A 380 -7.35 -15.75 19.63
C LEU A 380 -7.02 -17.24 19.44
N ASN A 381 -6.47 -17.87 20.47
CA ASN A 381 -5.80 -19.17 20.34
C ASN A 381 -6.76 -20.37 20.29
N ALA A 382 -8.01 -20.21 20.74
CA ALA A 382 -9.02 -21.26 20.59
C ALA A 382 -10.44 -20.71 20.38
N LEU A 383 -11.27 -21.53 19.74
CA LEU A 383 -12.69 -21.29 19.48
C LEU A 383 -13.44 -22.61 19.67
N ALA A 384 -14.52 -22.61 20.43
CA ALA A 384 -15.35 -23.80 20.62
C ALA A 384 -16.84 -23.45 20.73
N PRO A 385 -17.74 -24.24 20.12
CA PRO A 385 -19.18 -24.00 20.21
C PRO A 385 -19.71 -24.22 21.62
N LEU A 386 -20.65 -23.39 22.07
CA LEU A 386 -21.38 -23.62 23.32
C LEU A 386 -22.46 -24.68 23.10
N ALA A 387 -22.37 -25.78 23.84
CA ALA A 387 -23.38 -26.82 23.78
C ALA A 387 -24.77 -26.27 24.19
N GLY A 388 -25.80 -26.58 23.40
CA GLY A 388 -27.16 -26.09 23.62
C GLY A 388 -27.44 -24.64 23.20
N ALA A 389 -26.44 -23.91 22.68
CA ALA A 389 -26.60 -22.53 22.21
C ALA A 389 -26.05 -22.37 20.77
N PRO A 390 -26.82 -22.77 19.73
CA PRO A 390 -26.40 -22.64 18.34
C PRO A 390 -26.00 -21.20 17.99
N GLY A 391 -24.86 -21.02 17.32
CA GLY A 391 -24.35 -19.71 16.94
C GLY A 391 -23.63 -18.95 18.07
N ARG A 392 -23.39 -19.59 19.22
CA ARG A 392 -22.53 -19.04 20.29
C ARG A 392 -21.24 -19.84 20.42
N PHE A 393 -20.13 -19.14 20.54
CA PHE A 393 -18.80 -19.74 20.67
C PHE A 393 -18.00 -19.09 21.78
N LEU A 394 -17.28 -19.91 22.53
CA LEU A 394 -16.28 -19.47 23.49
C LEU A 394 -14.97 -19.24 22.75
N VAL A 395 -14.39 -18.06 22.94
CA VAL A 395 -13.11 -17.67 22.39
C VAL A 395 -12.09 -17.59 23.54
N MET A 396 -10.95 -18.24 23.37
CA MET A 396 -9.81 -18.16 24.29
C MET A 396 -8.79 -17.15 23.76
N ARG A 397 -8.26 -16.30 24.64
CA ARG A 397 -7.39 -15.18 24.32
C ARG A 397 -6.03 -15.31 25.01
N ASN A 398 -4.97 -14.79 24.39
CA ASN A 398 -3.63 -14.60 24.98
C ASN A 398 -3.10 -13.18 24.72
N ASN A 399 -2.02 -12.76 25.40
CA ASN A 399 -1.49 -11.38 25.34
C ASN A 399 -2.60 -10.35 25.69
N ALA A 400 -2.98 -10.37 26.98
CA ALA A 400 -4.32 -10.15 27.57
C ALA A 400 -5.13 -11.47 27.72
N PRO A 401 -4.62 -12.44 28.51
CA PRO A 401 -5.25 -13.75 28.67
C PRO A 401 -6.65 -13.67 29.27
N GLY A 402 -7.56 -14.48 28.75
CA GLY A 402 -8.95 -14.52 29.20
C GLY A 402 -9.88 -15.14 28.17
N PHE A 403 -11.18 -14.82 28.29
CA PHE A 403 -12.21 -15.40 27.44
C PHE A 403 -13.15 -14.33 26.88
N ALA A 404 -13.76 -14.64 25.75
CA ALA A 404 -14.80 -13.83 25.11
C ALA A 404 -15.91 -14.75 24.56
N LEU A 405 -17.09 -14.19 24.34
CA LEU A 405 -18.22 -14.85 23.72
C LEU A 405 -18.46 -14.25 22.33
N LEU A 406 -18.42 -15.09 21.30
CA LEU A 406 -18.84 -14.76 19.95
C LEU A 406 -20.29 -15.21 19.76
N ASP A 407 -21.21 -14.28 19.52
CA ASP A 407 -22.65 -14.56 19.41
C ASP A 407 -23.23 -14.03 18.09
N PHE A 408 -23.69 -14.96 17.23
CA PHE A 408 -24.37 -14.67 15.97
C PHE A 408 -25.87 -14.35 16.14
N SER A 409 -26.44 -14.62 17.31
CA SER A 409 -27.84 -14.36 17.64
C SER A 409 -28.08 -13.02 18.33
N GLN A 410 -27.03 -12.40 18.89
CA GLN A 410 -27.15 -11.18 19.65
C GLN A 410 -27.39 -9.97 18.73
N ALA A 411 -28.49 -9.24 18.99
CA ALA A 411 -28.71 -7.93 18.41
C ALA A 411 -27.91 -6.87 19.18
N ALA A 412 -26.99 -6.19 18.50
CA ALA A 412 -26.27 -5.03 19.05
C ALA A 412 -26.15 -3.94 17.98
N PRO A 413 -25.99 -2.66 18.38
CA PRO A 413 -25.70 -1.58 17.44
C PRO A 413 -24.51 -1.95 16.54
N ARG A 414 -24.69 -1.72 15.24
CA ARG A 414 -23.75 -2.13 14.20
C ARG A 414 -22.94 -0.94 13.74
N GLU A 415 -21.63 -1.06 13.72
CA GLU A 415 -20.72 0.04 13.39
C GLU A 415 -19.50 -0.47 12.61
N ALA A 416 -19.04 0.33 11.65
CA ALA A 416 -17.80 0.12 10.93
C ALA A 416 -17.07 1.46 10.77
N GLU A 417 -15.76 1.48 11.07
CA GLU A 417 -14.91 2.66 10.82
C GLU A 417 -13.73 2.34 9.92
N THR A 418 -13.61 3.09 8.83
CA THR A 418 -12.47 2.94 7.92
C THR A 418 -11.17 3.41 8.56
N ARG A 419 -10.06 2.84 8.10
CA ARG A 419 -8.73 3.47 8.21
C ARG A 419 -8.69 4.80 7.46
N ARG A 420 -7.55 5.47 7.52
CA ARG A 420 -7.28 6.69 6.77
C ARG A 420 -7.40 6.44 5.26
N ILE A 421 -8.28 7.18 4.60
CA ILE A 421 -8.41 7.27 3.14
C ILE A 421 -7.71 8.56 2.70
N ASP A 422 -6.74 8.47 1.78
CA ASP A 422 -6.05 9.63 1.19
C ASP A 422 -6.74 10.03 -0.12
N LEU A 423 -7.17 11.29 -0.23
CA LEU A 423 -7.76 11.86 -1.44
C LEU A 423 -6.68 12.35 -2.43
N GLY A 424 -5.39 12.25 -2.09
CA GLY A 424 -4.26 12.69 -2.89
C GLY A 424 -3.92 14.17 -2.70
N ALA A 425 -4.94 15.03 -2.64
CA ALA A 425 -4.81 16.46 -2.40
C ALA A 425 -5.86 16.98 -1.41
N PRO A 426 -5.61 18.12 -0.73
CA PRO A 426 -6.65 18.81 0.03
C PRO A 426 -7.87 19.04 -0.85
N SER A 427 -9.04 18.59 -0.40
CA SER A 427 -10.24 18.58 -1.21
C SER A 427 -11.45 19.10 -0.44
N LEU A 428 -12.42 19.65 -1.18
CA LEU A 428 -13.79 19.85 -0.72
C LEU A 428 -14.55 18.54 -0.89
N LEU A 429 -15.18 18.04 0.17
CA LEU A 429 -15.89 16.77 0.15
C LEU A 429 -17.32 16.98 -0.34
N GLY A 430 -17.73 16.15 -1.29
CA GLY A 430 -19.09 16.06 -1.82
C GLY A 430 -19.90 14.94 -1.15
N ALA A 431 -20.82 14.34 -1.91
CA ALA A 431 -21.68 13.28 -1.40
C ALA A 431 -20.91 11.95 -1.26
N LEU A 432 -21.24 11.19 -0.22
CA LEU A 432 -20.99 9.76 -0.11
C LEU A 432 -22.18 9.01 -0.68
N ARG A 433 -21.94 7.99 -1.49
CA ARG A 433 -22.98 7.11 -2.03
C ARG A 433 -22.64 5.66 -1.79
N PHE A 434 -23.63 4.83 -1.50
CA PHE A 434 -23.50 3.38 -1.55
C PHE A 434 -24.08 2.88 -2.88
N ASN A 435 -23.47 1.87 -3.50
CA ASN A 435 -23.99 1.34 -4.77
C ASN A 435 -25.39 0.72 -4.61
N ARG A 436 -25.64 0.07 -3.45
CA ARG A 436 -26.93 -0.49 -3.08
C ARG A 436 -26.98 -0.80 -1.59
N LEU A 437 -28.17 -0.62 -1.01
CA LEU A 437 -28.52 -1.12 0.31
C LEU A 437 -29.50 -2.29 0.16
N ARG A 438 -29.28 -3.40 0.86
CA ARG A 438 -30.18 -4.56 0.92
C ARG A 438 -30.56 -4.81 2.37
N GLY A 439 -31.86 -5.00 2.63
CA GLY A 439 -32.37 -5.19 4.00
C GLY A 439 -32.25 -3.94 4.89
N LEU A 440 -32.04 -2.76 4.27
CA LEU A 440 -31.89 -1.46 4.91
C LEU A 440 -32.56 -0.37 4.08
N THR A 441 -32.99 0.69 4.75
CA THR A 441 -33.43 1.96 4.15
C THR A 441 -32.41 3.05 4.44
N ASP A 442 -32.36 4.10 3.63
CA ASP A 442 -31.41 5.20 3.81
C ASP A 442 -31.51 5.84 5.22
N ALA A 443 -32.72 5.92 5.77
CA ALA A 443 -32.98 6.44 7.12
C ALA A 443 -32.41 5.56 8.24
N GLN A 444 -32.12 4.29 7.97
CA GLN A 444 -31.49 3.37 8.92
C GLN A 444 -29.97 3.42 8.87
N VAL A 445 -29.36 4.12 7.90
CA VAL A 445 -27.90 4.19 7.78
C VAL A 445 -27.40 5.54 8.29
N GLY A 446 -26.78 5.50 9.47
CA GLY A 446 -26.03 6.63 10.01
C GLY A 446 -24.64 6.68 9.37
N VAL A 447 -24.26 7.86 8.86
CA VAL A 447 -22.95 8.06 8.24
C VAL A 447 -22.30 9.29 8.87
N ALA A 448 -21.01 9.19 9.20
CA ALA A 448 -20.22 10.33 9.64
C ALA A 448 -18.83 10.32 9.02
N LEU A 449 -18.28 11.51 8.77
CA LEU A 449 -16.91 11.69 8.30
C LEU A 449 -16.06 12.41 9.33
N LYS A 450 -14.78 12.06 9.37
CA LYS A 450 -13.73 12.78 10.08
C LYS A 450 -12.68 13.19 9.04
N THR A 451 -12.18 14.41 9.08
CA THR A 451 -11.19 14.89 8.10
C THR A 451 -9.89 15.34 8.76
N SER A 452 -8.80 15.34 7.99
CA SER A 452 -7.49 15.86 8.38
C SER A 452 -6.72 16.35 7.14
N ASN A 453 -5.79 17.27 7.36
CA ASN A 453 -4.75 17.61 6.37
C ASN A 453 -3.39 17.00 6.73
N GLY A 454 -3.25 16.45 7.95
CA GLY A 454 -2.05 15.75 8.41
C GLY A 454 -2.12 14.26 8.11
N SER A 455 -0.96 13.64 7.90
CA SER A 455 -0.84 12.20 7.64
C SER A 455 -0.96 11.32 8.88
N ASP A 456 -0.88 11.90 10.08
CA ASP A 456 -0.97 11.17 11.35
C ASP A 456 -2.35 10.51 11.52
N GLU A 457 -2.41 9.28 12.05
CA GLU A 457 -3.66 8.54 12.21
C GLU A 457 -4.39 8.84 13.52
N ILE A 458 -3.72 9.48 14.49
CA ILE A 458 -4.17 9.71 15.85
C ILE A 458 -4.49 11.21 16.04
N GLU A 459 -3.53 12.08 15.78
CA GLU A 459 -3.63 13.52 16.02
C GLU A 459 -4.01 14.32 14.76
N GLY A 460 -4.50 15.55 14.95
CA GLY A 460 -4.81 16.46 13.84
C GLY A 460 -6.12 16.18 13.10
N TRP A 461 -7.00 15.32 13.63
CA TRP A 461 -8.30 15.02 13.05
C TRP A 461 -9.43 15.90 13.60
N SER A 462 -10.38 16.27 12.74
CA SER A 462 -11.60 17.00 13.11
C SER A 462 -12.49 16.24 14.09
N GLN A 463 -13.54 16.84 14.64
CA GLN A 463 -14.64 16.06 15.23
C GLN A 463 -15.37 15.26 14.14
N TRP A 464 -16.09 14.19 14.53
CA TRP A 464 -16.96 13.47 13.60
C TRP A 464 -18.12 14.36 13.16
N THR A 465 -18.29 14.54 11.86
CA THR A 465 -19.41 15.28 11.27
C THR A 465 -20.43 14.28 10.71
N PRO A 466 -21.65 14.21 11.26
CA PRO A 466 -22.71 13.37 10.69
C PRO A 466 -23.13 13.92 9.33
N LEU A 467 -23.38 13.01 8.39
CA LEU A 467 -23.90 13.34 7.07
C LEU A 467 -25.43 13.18 7.05
N THR A 468 -26.11 14.04 6.30
CA THR A 468 -27.56 13.95 6.11
C THR A 468 -27.86 13.20 4.82
N ALA A 469 -28.80 12.26 4.87
CA ALA A 469 -29.30 11.59 3.67
C ALA A 469 -30.15 12.58 2.85
N ALA A 470 -29.83 12.71 1.57
CA ALA A 470 -30.61 13.42 0.56
C ALA A 470 -30.94 12.45 -0.59
N GLU A 471 -31.83 12.84 -1.52
CA GLU A 471 -32.26 12.01 -2.66
C GLU A 471 -31.11 11.39 -3.50
N GLN A 472 -29.89 11.93 -3.35
CA GLN A 472 -28.72 11.59 -4.12
C GLN A 472 -27.50 11.16 -3.27
N GLY A 473 -27.70 10.76 -2.00
CA GLY A 473 -26.64 10.28 -1.11
C GLY A 473 -26.47 11.10 0.17
N TRP A 474 -25.41 10.83 0.92
CA TRP A 474 -25.13 11.44 2.21
C TRP A 474 -24.12 12.58 2.06
N ASN A 475 -24.42 13.77 2.56
CA ASN A 475 -23.49 14.89 2.52
C ASN A 475 -23.55 15.76 3.79
N ALA A 476 -22.57 16.66 3.92
CA ALA A 476 -22.57 17.72 4.90
C ALA A 476 -21.91 18.97 4.27
N PRO A 477 -22.35 20.18 4.64
CA PRO A 477 -21.84 21.40 4.02
C PRO A 477 -20.38 21.67 4.41
N ALA A 478 -19.62 22.20 3.44
CA ALA A 478 -18.29 22.79 3.63
C ALA A 478 -17.22 21.88 4.29
N LEU A 479 -17.35 20.55 4.20
CA LEU A 479 -16.32 19.63 4.67
C LEU A 479 -15.07 19.71 3.79
N ARG A 480 -13.90 19.88 4.41
CA ARG A 480 -12.60 19.94 3.73
C ARG A 480 -11.57 19.05 4.42
N GLY A 481 -10.67 18.49 3.62
CA GLY A 481 -9.53 17.72 4.08
C GLY A 481 -8.85 16.98 2.96
N ARG A 482 -7.61 16.52 3.19
CA ARG A 482 -6.93 15.58 2.31
C ARG A 482 -7.19 14.14 2.71
N TYR A 483 -7.26 13.88 4.00
CA TYR A 483 -7.48 12.56 4.56
C TYR A 483 -8.86 12.47 5.19
N VAL A 484 -9.50 11.32 5.05
CA VAL A 484 -10.86 11.07 5.53
C VAL A 484 -10.92 9.74 6.27
N LYS A 485 -11.72 9.68 7.34
CA LYS A 485 -12.24 8.43 7.90
C LYS A 485 -13.76 8.44 7.79
N LEU A 486 -14.33 7.29 7.46
CA LEU A 486 -15.76 7.07 7.34
C LEU A 486 -16.22 6.17 8.49
N ARG A 487 -17.27 6.60 9.19
CA ARG A 487 -18.03 5.77 10.13
C ARG A 487 -19.40 5.48 9.55
N VAL A 488 -19.78 4.22 9.56
CA VAL A 488 -21.11 3.73 9.19
C VAL A 488 -21.76 3.10 10.42
N GLN A 489 -23.01 3.44 10.71
CA GLN A 489 -23.79 2.94 11.83
C GLN A 489 -25.15 2.44 11.35
N VAL A 490 -25.57 1.29 11.88
CA VAL A 490 -26.83 0.62 11.52
C VAL A 490 -27.54 0.14 12.80
N PRO A 491 -28.87 0.26 12.91
CA PRO A 491 -29.64 -0.19 14.07
C PRO A 491 -29.48 -1.68 14.39
N ALA A 492 -29.53 -2.01 15.68
CA ALA A 492 -29.41 -3.39 16.16
C ALA A 492 -30.49 -4.35 15.65
N ASN A 493 -31.69 -3.83 15.40
CA ASN A 493 -32.87 -4.57 14.93
C ASN A 493 -32.96 -4.66 13.39
N SER A 494 -31.88 -4.33 12.67
CA SER A 494 -31.82 -4.45 11.22
C SER A 494 -31.86 -5.91 10.77
N ALA A 495 -32.26 -6.13 9.50
CA ALA A 495 -32.42 -7.49 8.97
C ALA A 495 -31.13 -8.32 9.12
N PRO A 496 -31.22 -9.62 9.48
CA PRO A 496 -30.06 -10.50 9.55
C PRO A 496 -29.31 -10.64 8.22
N ALA A 497 -30.02 -10.53 7.09
CA ALA A 497 -29.46 -10.61 5.74
C ALA A 497 -29.10 -9.22 5.14
N LEU A 498 -28.81 -8.23 5.99
CA LEU A 498 -28.45 -6.90 5.48
C LEU A 498 -27.12 -6.93 4.72
N GLU A 499 -27.05 -6.11 3.68
CA GLU A 499 -25.81 -5.83 2.95
C GLU A 499 -25.75 -4.34 2.59
N LEU A 500 -24.58 -3.74 2.78
CA LEU A 500 -24.21 -2.43 2.24
C LEU A 500 -23.10 -2.64 1.23
N ASP A 501 -23.36 -2.28 -0.03
CA ASP A 501 -22.34 -2.34 -1.06
C ASP A 501 -21.21 -1.33 -0.79
N ARG A 502 -20.15 -1.40 -1.60
CA ARG A 502 -19.06 -0.41 -1.60
C ARG A 502 -19.60 1.02 -1.65
N ALA A 503 -18.86 1.92 -1.04
CA ALA A 503 -19.19 3.34 -1.04
C ALA A 503 -18.27 4.14 -1.98
N ALA A 504 -18.79 5.22 -2.53
CA ALA A 504 -18.08 6.16 -3.36
C ALA A 504 -18.16 7.54 -2.70
N LEU A 505 -17.00 8.10 -2.33
CA LEU A 505 -16.89 9.48 -1.85
C LEU A 505 -16.47 10.37 -3.02
N TYR A 506 -17.27 11.38 -3.32
CA TYR A 506 -16.93 12.38 -4.32
C TYR A 506 -16.19 13.54 -3.65
N ALA A 507 -15.13 14.03 -4.29
CA ALA A 507 -14.31 15.11 -3.77
C ALA A 507 -13.86 16.04 -4.92
N LEU A 508 -13.79 17.32 -4.64
CA LEU A 508 -13.24 18.33 -5.53
C LEU A 508 -11.89 18.80 -4.96
N PRO A 509 -10.75 18.44 -5.58
CA PRO A 509 -9.45 18.93 -5.15
C PRO A 509 -9.39 20.45 -5.14
N GLN A 510 -8.59 20.99 -4.23
CA GLN A 510 -8.23 22.39 -4.23
C GLN A 510 -7.49 22.72 -5.52
N ASN A 511 -8.01 23.69 -6.28
CA ASN A 511 -7.33 24.24 -7.44
C ASN A 511 -6.02 24.94 -7.03
N ARG A 512 -4.92 24.64 -7.71
CA ARG A 512 -3.57 25.14 -7.43
C ARG A 512 -3.04 25.91 -8.63
N ARG A 513 -2.33 27.00 -8.33
CA ARG A 513 -1.80 27.91 -9.35
C ARG A 513 -0.76 27.22 -10.25
N PRO A 514 -0.72 27.57 -11.55
CA PRO A 514 0.38 27.20 -12.44
C PRO A 514 1.72 27.67 -11.91
N GLN A 515 2.78 26.91 -12.17
CA GLN A 515 4.15 27.16 -11.71
C GLN A 515 5.11 27.21 -12.89
N LEU A 516 5.96 28.24 -12.92
CA LEU A 516 7.07 28.34 -13.86
C LEU A 516 8.23 27.47 -13.37
N GLN A 517 8.64 26.49 -14.17
CA GLN A 517 9.76 25.58 -13.89
C GLN A 517 11.07 26.06 -14.51
N ASP A 518 11.01 26.55 -15.76
CA ASP A 518 12.17 27.02 -16.51
C ASP A 518 11.75 28.17 -17.43
N PHE A 519 12.65 29.13 -17.60
CA PHE A 519 12.51 30.25 -18.53
C PHE A 519 13.89 30.56 -19.11
N ARG A 520 13.98 30.68 -20.44
CA ARG A 520 15.26 30.94 -21.12
C ARG A 520 15.07 31.87 -22.29
N VAL A 521 15.93 32.87 -22.36
CA VAL A 521 16.13 33.69 -23.56
C VAL A 521 17.29 33.06 -24.34
N LEU A 522 17.05 32.66 -25.59
CA LEU A 522 18.14 32.17 -26.45
C LEU A 522 18.98 33.34 -26.96
N SER A 523 20.22 33.07 -27.36
CA SER A 523 21.05 34.07 -28.05
C SER A 523 20.31 34.65 -29.24
N ALA A 524 20.50 35.95 -29.48
CA ALA A 524 19.89 36.64 -30.61
C ALA A 524 20.34 36.04 -31.95
N ASN A 525 19.60 36.34 -33.02
CA ASN A 525 19.86 35.88 -34.38
C ASN A 525 19.71 34.36 -34.58
N PHE A 526 19.00 33.68 -33.69
CA PHE A 526 18.64 32.27 -33.83
C PHE A 526 17.12 32.09 -33.81
N GLY A 527 16.61 31.31 -34.75
CA GLY A 527 15.20 30.93 -34.85
C GLY A 527 14.98 29.47 -34.48
N LEU A 528 13.79 29.16 -33.96
CA LEU A 528 13.34 27.80 -33.67
C LEU A 528 12.50 27.27 -34.85
N VAL A 529 12.87 26.10 -35.35
CA VAL A 529 12.08 25.33 -36.32
C VAL A 529 11.45 24.15 -35.58
N PRO A 530 10.13 24.21 -35.26
CA PRO A 530 9.48 23.15 -34.50
C PRO A 530 9.39 21.86 -35.30
N MET A 531 9.59 20.72 -34.64
CA MET A 531 9.36 19.42 -35.25
C MET A 531 7.85 19.21 -35.48
N PRO A 532 7.41 18.74 -36.67
CA PRO A 532 5.99 18.49 -36.91
C PRO A 532 5.44 17.41 -35.97
N GLU A 533 4.27 17.65 -35.39
CA GLU A 533 3.61 16.68 -34.50
C GLU A 533 3.31 15.37 -35.26
N PRO A 534 3.61 14.19 -34.67
CA PRO A 534 3.24 12.92 -35.27
C PRO A 534 1.70 12.78 -35.33
N PRO A 535 1.15 12.13 -36.37
CA PRO A 535 -0.29 12.01 -36.54
C PRO A 535 -0.94 11.23 -35.39
N PRO A 536 -2.17 11.59 -34.99
CA PRO A 536 -2.88 10.91 -33.91
C PRO A 536 -3.12 9.44 -34.27
N GLN A 537 -2.79 8.54 -33.35
CA GLN A 537 -3.04 7.10 -33.52
C GLN A 537 -4.53 6.83 -33.35
N THR A 538 -5.15 6.18 -34.33
CA THR A 538 -6.59 5.85 -34.32
C THR A 538 -6.91 4.56 -33.56
N LEU A 539 -5.91 3.88 -33.01
CA LEU A 539 -6.05 2.64 -32.24
C LEU A 539 -5.37 2.79 -30.88
N ILE A 540 -6.15 2.55 -29.83
CA ILE A 540 -5.69 2.57 -28.44
C ILE A 540 -5.75 1.13 -27.94
N SER A 541 -4.67 0.60 -27.38
CA SER A 541 -4.67 -0.74 -26.78
C SER A 541 -5.38 -0.74 -25.41
N ILE A 542 -5.88 -1.89 -24.96
CA ILE A 542 -6.44 -2.05 -23.60
C ILE A 542 -5.42 -1.64 -22.52
N GLY A 543 -4.13 -1.95 -22.71
CA GLY A 543 -3.07 -1.53 -21.80
C GLY A 543 -2.90 -0.01 -21.72
N GLN A 544 -3.09 0.71 -22.83
CA GLN A 544 -3.08 2.17 -22.87
C GLN A 544 -4.38 2.77 -22.31
N LEU A 545 -5.52 2.13 -22.51
CA LEU A 545 -6.79 2.53 -21.89
C LEU A 545 -6.73 2.44 -20.36
N LEU A 546 -5.96 1.49 -19.83
CA LEU A 546 -5.73 1.31 -18.39
C LEU A 546 -4.70 2.31 -17.82
N GLN A 547 -4.02 3.09 -18.67
CA GLN A 547 -3.03 4.10 -18.32
C GLN A 547 -3.48 5.48 -18.83
N THR A 548 -4.54 6.04 -18.25
CA THR A 548 -5.07 7.35 -18.66
C THR A 548 -4.20 8.50 -18.13
N GLY A 549 -3.87 9.47 -19.00
CA GLY A 549 -3.65 10.86 -18.59
C GLY A 549 -2.29 11.50 -18.87
N LYS A 550 -1.19 10.74 -19.07
CA LYS A 550 0.16 11.34 -19.24
C LYS A 550 0.67 11.41 -20.69
N GLN A 551 0.02 10.73 -21.62
CA GLN A 551 0.67 10.40 -22.89
C GLN A 551 0.69 11.55 -23.91
N ASP A 552 -0.24 12.51 -23.85
CA ASP A 552 -0.30 13.59 -24.85
C ASP A 552 0.64 14.75 -24.53
N ASP A 553 0.79 15.11 -23.24
CA ASP A 553 1.79 16.11 -22.82
C ASP A 553 3.22 15.59 -23.00
N ASP A 554 3.47 14.30 -22.72
CA ASP A 554 4.78 13.67 -22.96
C ASP A 554 5.16 13.64 -24.45
N LYS A 555 4.18 13.45 -25.36
CA LYS A 555 4.42 13.51 -26.82
C LYS A 555 4.79 14.92 -27.27
N ARG A 556 4.05 15.94 -26.83
CA ARG A 556 4.33 17.35 -27.17
C ARG A 556 5.68 17.78 -26.66
N LYS A 557 6.02 17.42 -25.42
CA LYS A 557 7.33 17.67 -24.83
C LYS A 557 8.44 17.01 -25.65
N ASN A 558 8.27 15.75 -26.05
CA ASN A 558 9.26 15.05 -26.87
C ASN A 558 9.40 15.63 -28.29
N ALA A 559 8.31 16.06 -28.91
CA ALA A 559 8.34 16.74 -30.21
C ALA A 559 9.05 18.10 -30.11
N PHE A 560 8.75 18.87 -29.06
CA PHE A 560 9.41 20.15 -28.81
C PHE A 560 10.93 19.99 -28.58
N LEU A 561 11.36 18.99 -27.80
CA LEU A 561 12.78 18.67 -27.60
C LEU A 561 13.50 18.20 -28.88
N GLY A 562 12.75 17.76 -29.90
CA GLY A 562 13.28 17.41 -31.22
C GLY A 562 13.37 18.59 -32.21
N SER A 563 12.98 19.79 -31.79
CA SER A 563 13.01 21.01 -32.63
C SER A 563 14.45 21.47 -32.89
N GLN A 564 14.68 22.11 -34.04
CA GLN A 564 16.01 22.58 -34.45
C GLN A 564 16.15 24.09 -34.21
N ILE A 565 17.35 24.52 -33.82
CA ILE A 565 17.73 25.93 -33.75
C ILE A 565 18.59 26.25 -34.97
N VAL A 566 18.22 27.29 -35.72
CA VAL A 566 18.90 27.69 -36.96
C VAL A 566 19.25 29.18 -36.94
N PRO A 567 20.41 29.60 -37.49
CA PRO A 567 20.73 31.02 -37.63
C PRO A 567 19.65 31.74 -38.44
N THR A 568 19.01 32.73 -37.82
CA THR A 568 17.94 33.55 -38.40
C THR A 568 18.17 35.00 -37.93
N PRO A 569 18.85 35.84 -38.73
CA PRO A 569 19.13 37.21 -38.36
C PRO A 569 17.87 37.99 -37.96
N GLY A 570 17.94 38.77 -36.87
CA GLY A 570 16.84 39.54 -36.32
C GLY A 570 15.83 38.74 -35.49
N ALA A 571 15.89 37.41 -35.47
CA ALA A 571 15.00 36.59 -34.65
C ALA A 571 15.47 36.54 -33.18
N GLN A 572 14.52 36.67 -32.27
CA GLN A 572 14.68 36.39 -30.85
C GLN A 572 13.70 35.29 -30.44
N VAL A 573 14.22 34.31 -29.68
CA VAL A 573 13.44 33.19 -29.15
C VAL A 573 13.48 33.20 -27.63
N VAL A 574 12.31 33.00 -27.02
CA VAL A 574 12.13 32.84 -25.58
C VAL A 574 11.39 31.53 -25.34
N LEU A 575 11.91 30.71 -24.43
CA LEU A 575 11.38 29.39 -24.08
C LEU A 575 10.90 29.40 -22.62
N TRP A 576 9.84 28.67 -22.33
CA TRP A 576 9.37 28.47 -20.96
C TRP A 576 8.80 27.07 -20.75
N THR A 577 8.86 26.60 -19.51
CA THR A 577 8.13 25.42 -19.05
C THR A 577 7.24 25.82 -17.89
N VAL A 578 5.93 25.81 -18.11
CA VAL A 578 4.93 26.03 -17.06
C VAL A 578 4.22 24.71 -16.80
N THR A 579 4.08 24.37 -15.52
CA THR A 579 3.39 23.15 -15.08
C THR A 579 2.20 23.53 -14.20
N ASP A 580 1.04 22.94 -14.50
CA ASP A 580 -0.11 23.01 -13.61
C ASP A 580 -0.12 21.80 -12.65
N PRO A 581 -0.14 22.00 -11.33
CA PRO A 581 -0.11 20.88 -10.39
C PRO A 581 -1.32 19.95 -10.47
N ASP A 582 -2.46 20.45 -10.96
CA ASP A 582 -3.73 19.72 -11.10
C ASP A 582 -3.92 19.19 -12.53
N ASN A 583 -2.93 19.41 -13.39
CA ASN A 583 -2.90 18.99 -14.80
C ASN A 583 -4.01 19.65 -15.64
N ASP A 584 -4.38 20.88 -15.29
CA ASP A 584 -5.32 21.68 -16.07
C ASP A 584 -4.68 22.24 -17.35
N ALA A 585 -5.52 22.47 -18.36
CA ALA A 585 -5.08 23.12 -19.59
C ALA A 585 -4.79 24.60 -19.33
N ILE A 586 -3.57 25.04 -19.65
CA ILE A 586 -3.12 26.43 -19.49
C ILE A 586 -2.80 27.08 -20.84
N VAL A 587 -2.89 28.41 -20.87
CA VAL A 587 -2.37 29.24 -21.96
C VAL A 587 -1.47 30.33 -21.39
N CYS A 588 -0.45 30.72 -22.15
CA CYS A 588 0.54 31.71 -21.75
C CYS A 588 0.43 32.98 -22.61
N THR A 589 0.66 34.14 -21.99
CA THR A 589 0.85 35.43 -22.67
C THR A 589 2.22 35.97 -22.27
N PHE A 590 3.08 36.18 -23.25
CA PHE A 590 4.42 36.74 -23.05
C PHE A 590 4.42 38.19 -23.50
N SER A 591 4.88 39.09 -22.62
CA SER A 591 4.90 40.53 -22.86
C SER A 591 6.29 41.11 -22.59
N LEU A 592 6.61 42.20 -23.28
CA LEU A 592 7.84 42.98 -23.12
C LEU A 592 7.49 44.42 -22.72
N ARG A 593 8.39 45.07 -21.98
CA ARG A 593 8.31 46.50 -21.69
C ARG A 593 9.71 47.08 -21.64
N ARG A 594 9.99 48.09 -22.47
CA ARG A 594 11.30 48.77 -22.47
C ARG A 594 11.51 49.54 -21.17
N ASP A 595 12.74 49.58 -20.68
CA ASP A 595 13.11 50.41 -19.54
C ASP A 595 12.80 51.90 -19.83
N GLY A 596 12.21 52.58 -18.85
CA GLY A 596 11.68 53.93 -18.97
C GLY A 596 10.27 54.05 -19.60
N GLU A 597 9.69 52.97 -20.13
CA GLU A 597 8.31 52.95 -20.63
C GLU A 597 7.34 52.31 -19.61
N GLU A 598 6.07 52.76 -19.61
CA GLU A 598 5.05 52.23 -18.70
C GLU A 598 4.23 51.07 -19.31
N LYS A 599 4.14 51.02 -20.64
CA LYS A 599 3.20 50.14 -21.34
C LYS A 599 3.85 48.81 -21.72
N TRP A 600 3.18 47.71 -21.37
CA TRP A 600 3.54 46.36 -21.83
C TRP A 600 3.04 46.10 -23.26
N ILE A 601 3.87 45.44 -24.05
CA ILE A 601 3.59 44.97 -25.40
C ILE A 601 3.47 43.45 -25.37
N ASP A 602 2.29 42.91 -25.69
CA ASP A 602 2.07 41.47 -25.80
C ASP A 602 2.72 40.96 -27.10
N VAL A 603 3.74 40.12 -26.98
CA VAL A 603 4.44 39.50 -28.13
C VAL A 603 3.65 38.29 -28.62
N VAL A 604 3.23 37.43 -27.69
CA VAL A 604 2.30 36.34 -27.96
C VAL A 604 1.23 36.33 -26.87
N ARG A 605 0.00 35.99 -27.25
CA ARG A 605 -1.16 36.03 -26.35
C ARG A 605 -1.92 34.72 -26.38
N ASN A 606 -2.26 34.20 -25.21
CA ASN A 606 -3.01 32.96 -25.03
C ASN A 606 -2.46 31.77 -25.86
N THR A 607 -1.14 31.66 -25.97
CA THR A 607 -0.49 30.56 -26.70
C THR A 607 -0.41 29.30 -25.84
N ARG A 608 -0.51 28.13 -26.48
CA ARG A 608 -0.19 26.82 -25.86
C ARG A 608 1.25 26.39 -26.12
N GLU A 609 1.93 27.06 -27.03
CA GLU A 609 3.32 26.78 -27.35
C GLU A 609 4.20 27.15 -26.14
N PRO A 610 5.23 26.34 -25.82
CA PRO A 610 6.17 26.61 -24.73
C PRO A 610 7.23 27.65 -25.11
N TYR A 611 6.97 28.47 -26.14
CA TYR A 611 7.92 29.45 -26.66
C TYR A 611 7.26 30.62 -27.36
N ALA A 612 8.01 31.71 -27.48
CA ALA A 612 7.73 32.85 -28.33
C ALA A 612 8.91 33.08 -29.26
N GLN A 613 8.64 33.35 -30.53
CA GLN A 613 9.63 33.80 -31.49
C GLN A 613 9.13 35.07 -32.17
N PHE A 614 9.96 36.10 -32.21
CA PHE A 614 9.62 37.41 -32.76
C PHE A 614 10.85 38.09 -33.38
N ASP A 615 10.60 39.09 -34.22
CA ASP A 615 11.63 39.88 -34.90
C ASP A 615 11.95 41.15 -34.10
N THR A 616 13.23 41.38 -33.80
CA THR A 616 13.70 42.55 -33.05
C THR A 616 14.05 43.73 -33.94
N ALA A 617 14.12 43.58 -35.26
CA ALA A 617 14.65 44.62 -36.17
C ALA A 617 13.89 45.97 -36.11
N HIS A 618 12.63 45.95 -35.68
CA HIS A 618 11.79 47.14 -35.53
C HIS A 618 11.67 47.63 -34.08
N MET A 619 12.38 46.99 -33.15
CA MET A 619 12.39 47.34 -31.73
C MET A 619 13.57 48.27 -31.42
N PRO A 620 13.36 49.37 -30.69
CA PRO A 620 14.46 50.24 -30.29
C PRO A 620 15.49 49.56 -29.38
N ASP A 621 16.75 49.95 -29.48
CA ASP A 621 17.82 49.44 -28.62
C ASP A 621 17.56 49.76 -27.14
N GLY A 622 17.80 48.79 -26.25
CA GLY A 622 17.67 48.98 -24.80
C GLY A 622 17.40 47.70 -24.04
N VAL A 623 17.21 47.86 -22.73
CA VAL A 623 16.82 46.76 -21.83
C VAL A 623 15.29 46.66 -21.79
N TYR A 624 14.78 45.45 -21.96
CA TYR A 624 13.36 45.13 -21.90
C TYR A 624 13.08 44.20 -20.73
N PHE A 625 12.21 44.65 -19.83
CA PHE A 625 11.62 43.79 -18.81
C PHE A 625 10.67 42.80 -19.47
N THR A 626 10.75 41.55 -19.05
CA THR A 626 9.94 40.47 -19.61
C THR A 626 8.93 39.95 -18.58
N ARG A 627 7.78 39.51 -19.06
CA ARG A 627 6.71 38.99 -18.21
C ARG A 627 5.96 37.86 -18.89
N LEU A 628 5.72 36.79 -18.15
CA LEU A 628 4.91 35.65 -18.57
C LEU A 628 3.65 35.55 -17.70
N ILE A 629 2.48 35.55 -18.32
CA ILE A 629 1.20 35.34 -17.63
C ILE A 629 0.66 33.97 -18.04
N ALA A 630 0.52 33.06 -17.08
CA ALA A 630 -0.08 31.75 -17.28
C ALA A 630 -1.51 31.73 -16.72
N THR A 631 -2.48 31.34 -17.54
CA THR A 631 -3.91 31.33 -17.21
C THR A 631 -4.52 29.97 -17.52
N GLU A 632 -5.23 29.40 -16.56
CA GLU A 632 -6.03 28.18 -16.75
C GLU A 632 -7.16 28.39 -17.77
N THR A 633 -7.58 27.31 -18.42
CA THR A 633 -8.65 27.31 -19.43
C THR A 633 -9.69 26.21 -19.15
N ASP A 634 -10.56 25.92 -20.12
CA ASP A 634 -11.55 24.85 -20.00
C ASP A 634 -10.89 23.50 -19.65
N PRO A 635 -11.52 22.65 -18.82
CA PRO A 635 -12.94 22.65 -18.44
C PRO A 635 -13.30 23.50 -17.22
N ARG A 636 -12.35 24.22 -16.60
CA ARG A 636 -12.68 25.07 -15.45
C ARG A 636 -13.59 26.24 -15.86
N PRO A 637 -14.68 26.51 -15.12
CA PRO A 637 -15.47 27.72 -15.30
C PRO A 637 -14.61 28.99 -15.15
N ALA A 638 -14.96 30.04 -15.89
CA ALA A 638 -14.12 31.24 -15.99
C ALA A 638 -13.82 31.93 -14.65
N ASP A 639 -14.75 31.87 -13.70
CA ASP A 639 -14.62 32.43 -12.35
C ASP A 639 -13.75 31.57 -11.41
N ALA A 640 -13.50 30.31 -11.75
CA ALA A 640 -12.68 29.38 -10.97
C ALA A 640 -11.24 29.22 -11.51
N ARG A 641 -10.94 29.77 -12.69
CA ARG A 641 -9.62 29.72 -13.34
C ARG A 641 -8.62 30.58 -12.58
N LEU A 642 -7.46 30.02 -12.26
CA LEU A 642 -6.36 30.78 -11.69
C LEU A 642 -5.48 31.37 -12.80
N THR A 643 -4.89 32.51 -12.47
CA THR A 643 -3.88 33.18 -13.30
C THR A 643 -2.70 33.54 -12.42
N THR A 644 -1.49 33.29 -12.94
CA THR A 644 -0.23 33.63 -12.29
C THR A 644 0.61 34.47 -13.26
N THR A 645 1.19 35.53 -12.71
CA THR A 645 2.11 36.42 -13.43
C THR A 645 3.52 36.17 -12.91
N PHE A 646 4.46 35.94 -13.82
CA PHE A 646 5.88 35.78 -13.55
C PHE A 646 6.63 36.96 -14.18
N GLU A 647 7.40 37.68 -13.38
CA GLU A 647 8.45 38.59 -13.89
C GLU A 647 9.70 37.73 -14.12
N THR A 648 10.26 37.82 -15.32
CA THR A 648 11.31 36.92 -15.81
C THR A 648 12.54 37.71 -16.24
N ASP A 649 13.60 37.01 -16.66
CA ASP A 649 14.89 37.63 -17.02
C ASP A 649 14.74 38.76 -18.04
N ASP A 650 15.57 39.79 -17.91
CA ASP A 650 15.59 40.92 -18.83
C ASP A 650 16.15 40.51 -20.20
N LEU A 651 15.63 41.15 -21.25
CA LEU A 651 16.08 40.99 -22.62
C LEU A 651 16.77 42.28 -23.07
N VAL A 652 18.03 42.18 -23.47
CA VAL A 652 18.74 43.29 -24.13
C VAL A 652 18.54 43.16 -25.63
N ILE A 653 18.06 44.23 -26.26
CA ILE A 653 18.01 44.36 -27.72
C ILE A 653 19.00 45.44 -28.10
N ASP A 654 19.96 45.09 -28.95
CA ASP A 654 21.01 46.00 -29.39
C ASP A 654 21.36 45.75 -30.86
N HIS A 655 21.12 46.77 -31.69
CA HIS A 655 21.48 46.76 -33.11
C HIS A 655 22.62 47.75 -33.41
N THR A 656 23.12 48.46 -32.40
CA THR A 656 24.17 49.46 -32.56
C THR A 656 25.53 48.75 -32.55
N PRO A 657 26.37 48.92 -33.60
CA PRO A 657 27.70 48.32 -33.60
C PRO A 657 28.62 48.89 -32.51
N PRO A 658 29.55 48.08 -31.98
CA PRO A 658 30.52 48.54 -31.00
C PRO A 658 31.45 49.60 -31.60
N GLN A 659 32.02 50.48 -30.79
CA GLN A 659 32.95 51.52 -31.25
C GLN A 659 34.40 51.13 -30.96
N ILE A 660 35.26 51.26 -31.97
CA ILE A 660 36.72 51.18 -31.78
C ILE A 660 37.19 52.56 -31.28
N LEU A 661 37.63 52.62 -30.03
CA LEU A 661 38.12 53.85 -29.39
C LEU A 661 39.57 54.13 -29.78
N ALA A 662 40.40 53.09 -29.80
CA ALA A 662 41.78 53.15 -30.25
C ALA A 662 42.18 51.84 -30.90
N ALA A 663 42.91 51.91 -32.01
CA ALA A 663 43.45 50.73 -32.65
C ALA A 663 44.84 51.04 -33.24
N SER A 664 45.79 50.14 -33.00
CA SER A 664 47.17 50.28 -33.45
C SER A 664 47.73 48.95 -33.91
N ALA A 665 48.58 49.00 -34.93
CA ALA A 665 49.32 47.86 -35.43
C ALA A 665 50.79 48.27 -35.51
N GLN A 666 51.69 47.48 -34.93
CA GLN A 666 53.11 47.84 -34.87
C GLN A 666 54.01 46.61 -34.83
N ARG A 667 55.20 46.76 -35.42
CA ARG A 667 56.26 45.75 -35.31
C ARG A 667 56.99 45.89 -33.97
N LYS A 668 57.07 44.79 -33.21
CA LYS A 668 57.84 44.66 -31.96
C LYS A 668 58.87 43.54 -32.09
N GLY A 669 60.04 43.87 -32.64
CA GLY A 669 61.13 42.91 -32.86
C GLY A 669 60.77 41.84 -33.90
N GLU A 670 60.74 40.58 -33.46
CA GLU A 670 60.32 39.39 -34.24
C GLU A 670 58.80 39.15 -34.21
N MET A 671 58.04 39.95 -33.45
CA MET A 671 56.59 39.88 -33.33
C MET A 671 55.91 41.10 -33.96
N PHE A 672 54.67 40.91 -34.35
CA PHE A 672 53.75 41.91 -34.85
C PHE A 672 52.56 41.98 -33.88
N GLU A 673 52.30 43.16 -33.35
CA GLU A 673 51.26 43.39 -32.35
C GLU A 673 50.13 44.22 -32.94
N ILE A 674 48.89 43.76 -32.74
CA ILE A 674 47.68 44.53 -32.97
C ILE A 674 47.02 44.74 -31.62
N ARG A 675 46.75 45.99 -31.27
CA ARG A 675 46.03 46.36 -30.05
C ARG A 675 44.79 47.14 -30.39
N VAL A 676 43.65 46.73 -29.84
CA VAL A 676 42.33 47.28 -30.11
C VAL A 676 41.63 47.54 -28.78
N GLU A 677 41.25 48.77 -28.54
CA GLU A 677 40.42 49.19 -27.42
C GLU A 677 39.03 49.51 -27.97
N GLY A 678 38.03 48.77 -27.50
CA GLY A 678 36.66 48.83 -27.95
C GLY A 678 35.71 49.22 -26.82
N ARG A 679 34.56 49.77 -27.17
CA ARG A 679 33.44 49.97 -26.24
C ARG A 679 32.09 49.84 -26.94
N ASP A 680 31.17 49.17 -26.27
CA ASP A 680 29.76 49.18 -26.62
C ASP A 680 28.89 49.90 -25.55
N ALA A 681 27.69 50.35 -25.95
CA ALA A 681 26.76 51.06 -25.08
C ALA A 681 25.89 50.12 -24.21
N LEU A 682 25.43 49.01 -24.75
CA LEU A 682 24.43 48.11 -24.14
C LEU A 682 24.96 46.69 -23.95
N SER A 683 25.80 46.23 -24.87
CA SER A 683 26.28 44.86 -24.99
C SER A 683 27.69 44.69 -24.46
N LEU A 684 28.03 43.45 -24.09
CA LEU A 684 29.42 43.09 -23.83
C LEU A 684 30.15 42.92 -25.15
N LEU A 685 31.46 43.15 -25.15
CA LEU A 685 32.29 42.83 -26.30
C LEU A 685 32.55 41.32 -26.35
N ASP A 686 32.69 40.77 -27.54
CA ASP A 686 32.88 39.32 -27.77
C ASP A 686 34.34 39.01 -28.17
N GLY A 687 34.91 39.85 -29.04
CA GLY A 687 36.30 39.68 -29.47
C GLY A 687 36.66 40.52 -30.68
N ILE A 688 37.86 40.27 -31.21
CA ILE A 688 38.35 40.89 -32.44
C ILE A 688 38.81 39.85 -33.46
N GLU A 689 38.65 40.15 -34.74
CA GLU A 689 39.26 39.45 -35.88
C GLU A 689 40.16 40.43 -36.65
N ALA A 690 41.36 40.00 -37.01
CA ALA A 690 42.32 40.74 -37.82
C ALA A 690 42.56 40.01 -39.15
N VAL A 691 42.20 40.65 -40.25
CA VAL A 691 42.38 40.14 -41.62
C VAL A 691 43.43 40.97 -42.34
N PHE A 692 44.57 40.35 -42.63
CA PHE A 692 45.69 40.97 -43.34
C PHE A 692 45.43 40.98 -44.85
N ASN A 693 45.92 42.00 -45.55
CA ASN A 693 45.69 42.14 -47.01
C ASN A 693 46.31 41.05 -47.89
N HIS A 694 47.19 40.21 -47.32
CA HIS A 694 47.72 39.00 -47.97
C HIS A 694 46.96 37.70 -47.62
N GLY A 695 45.83 37.80 -46.90
CA GLY A 695 44.90 36.69 -46.64
C GLY A 695 45.05 35.97 -45.29
N VAL A 696 46.05 36.31 -44.47
CA VAL A 696 46.16 35.78 -43.09
C VAL A 696 45.04 36.33 -42.22
N ARG A 697 44.44 35.48 -41.41
CA ARG A 697 43.35 35.81 -40.49
C ARG A 697 43.67 35.29 -39.10
N GLU A 698 43.45 36.14 -38.10
CA GLU A 698 43.73 35.83 -36.69
C GLU A 698 42.62 36.45 -35.83
N GLN A 699 42.23 35.77 -34.75
CA GLN A 699 41.15 36.25 -33.87
C GLN A 699 41.51 36.03 -32.41
N THR A 700 40.96 36.85 -31.52
CA THR A 700 41.01 36.63 -30.07
C THR A 700 39.73 37.10 -29.40
N GLU A 701 39.23 36.28 -28.50
CA GLU A 701 38.11 36.57 -27.58
C GLU A 701 38.64 36.95 -26.19
N GLN A 702 39.96 36.84 -25.97
CA GLN A 702 40.58 37.05 -24.67
C GLN A 702 41.02 38.51 -24.50
N PRO A 703 40.45 39.28 -23.54
CA PRO A 703 40.91 40.63 -23.24
C PRO A 703 42.20 40.62 -22.41
N VAL A 704 42.87 41.78 -22.36
CA VAL A 704 44.18 41.98 -21.71
C VAL A 704 44.17 41.71 -20.21
N ASP A 705 43.06 41.99 -19.53
CA ASP A 705 42.92 41.76 -18.08
C ASP A 705 42.58 40.31 -17.72
N GLY A 706 42.28 39.48 -18.72
CA GLY A 706 42.05 38.05 -18.55
C GLY A 706 40.57 37.65 -18.42
N ILE A 707 39.61 38.58 -18.37
CA ILE A 707 38.18 38.28 -18.12
C ILE A 707 37.31 39.03 -19.12
N LEU A 708 36.55 38.31 -19.95
CA LEU A 708 35.60 38.91 -20.90
C LEU A 708 34.25 39.16 -20.20
N ASP A 709 34.11 40.30 -19.54
CA ASP A 709 32.90 40.64 -18.77
C ASP A 709 32.45 42.12 -18.87
N SER A 710 33.13 42.94 -19.67
CA SER A 710 32.88 44.38 -19.75
C SER A 710 32.32 44.84 -21.10
N ARG A 711 31.61 45.98 -21.04
CA ARG A 711 31.20 46.73 -22.25
C ARG A 711 32.36 47.51 -22.86
N SER A 712 33.51 47.57 -22.19
CA SER A 712 34.71 48.24 -22.67
C SER A 712 35.89 47.31 -22.41
N GLU A 713 36.54 46.89 -23.48
CA GLU A 713 37.58 45.86 -23.44
C GLU A 713 38.78 46.27 -24.28
N THR A 714 39.95 45.75 -23.92
CA THR A 714 41.16 45.86 -24.74
C THR A 714 41.62 44.48 -25.15
N PHE A 715 41.78 44.27 -26.46
CA PHE A 715 42.28 43.05 -27.05
C PHE A 715 43.67 43.27 -27.64
N VAL A 716 44.55 42.28 -27.49
CA VAL A 716 45.90 42.28 -28.07
C VAL A 716 46.13 40.96 -28.81
N LEU A 717 46.52 41.06 -30.07
CA LEU A 717 46.99 39.94 -30.89
C LEU A 717 48.49 40.09 -31.13
N GLU A 718 49.25 39.05 -30.78
CA GLU A 718 50.68 38.97 -31.04
C GLU A 718 50.99 37.81 -32.00
N LEU A 719 51.61 38.13 -33.14
CA LEU A 719 51.90 37.17 -34.21
C LEU A 719 53.37 37.22 -34.61
N PRO A 720 54.03 36.09 -34.93
CA PRO A 720 55.37 36.13 -35.48
C PRO A 720 55.41 36.95 -36.77
N LEU A 721 56.38 37.87 -36.90
CA LEU A 721 56.48 38.78 -38.04
C LEU A 721 56.56 38.04 -39.38
N ALA A 722 57.16 36.85 -39.40
CA ALA A 722 57.24 35.99 -40.57
C ALA A 722 55.85 35.60 -41.13
N ARG A 723 54.82 35.48 -40.27
CA ARG A 723 53.45 35.16 -40.69
C ARG A 723 52.77 36.32 -41.40
N VAL A 724 53.16 37.55 -41.09
CA VAL A 724 52.60 38.78 -41.67
C VAL A 724 53.53 39.39 -42.73
N ALA A 725 54.56 38.65 -43.16
CA ALA A 725 55.52 39.11 -44.15
C ALA A 725 54.83 39.45 -45.49
N GLY A 726 55.12 40.66 -46.00
CA GLY A 726 54.50 41.17 -47.23
C GLY A 726 53.10 41.77 -47.05
N ALA A 727 52.50 41.71 -45.86
CA ALA A 727 51.31 42.48 -45.55
C ALA A 727 51.66 43.96 -45.38
N THR A 728 50.78 44.84 -45.87
CA THR A 728 50.93 46.30 -45.77
C THR A 728 49.77 46.97 -45.03
N SER A 729 48.71 46.23 -44.76
CA SER A 729 47.56 46.69 -43.99
C SER A 729 46.81 45.52 -43.37
N VAL A 730 46.10 45.79 -42.28
CA VAL A 730 45.25 44.84 -41.58
C VAL A 730 43.89 45.49 -41.34
N GLU A 731 42.82 44.75 -41.62
CA GLU A 731 41.47 45.14 -41.26
C GLU A 731 41.11 44.44 -39.96
N VAL A 732 40.85 45.22 -38.92
CA VAL A 732 40.44 44.71 -37.61
C VAL A 732 38.95 44.91 -37.48
N THR A 733 38.22 43.83 -37.19
CA THR A 733 36.79 43.83 -36.88
C THR A 733 36.60 43.56 -35.40
N LEU A 734 35.92 44.46 -34.70
CA LEU A 734 35.49 44.30 -33.31
C LEU A 734 34.05 43.78 -33.30
N TYR A 735 33.79 42.74 -32.50
CA TYR A 735 32.51 42.07 -32.36
C TYR A 735 31.93 42.30 -30.96
N ASP A 736 30.62 42.48 -30.87
CA ASP A 736 29.86 42.34 -29.63
C ASP A 736 29.19 40.97 -29.52
N VAL A 737 28.61 40.66 -28.35
CA VAL A 737 27.94 39.38 -28.08
C VAL A 737 26.65 39.15 -28.87
N PHE A 738 26.13 40.18 -29.55
CA PHE A 738 24.96 40.08 -30.44
C PHE A 738 25.37 39.94 -31.92
N GLY A 739 26.68 39.95 -32.20
CA GLY A 739 27.24 39.83 -33.54
C GLY A 739 27.26 41.13 -34.33
N ASN A 740 27.02 42.29 -33.70
CA ASN A 740 27.24 43.58 -34.36
C ASN A 740 28.75 43.84 -34.47
N THR A 741 29.15 44.48 -35.56
CA THR A 741 30.56 44.62 -35.90
C THR A 741 30.94 46.00 -36.36
N THR A 742 32.14 46.45 -35.96
CA THR A 742 32.79 47.62 -36.52
C THR A 742 34.19 47.25 -37.01
N ALA A 743 34.50 47.62 -38.25
CA ALA A 743 35.80 47.35 -38.84
C ALA A 743 36.62 48.64 -39.02
N GLN A 744 37.92 48.56 -38.74
CA GLN A 744 38.87 49.64 -38.99
C GLN A 744 40.13 49.08 -39.68
N ARG A 745 40.55 49.74 -40.75
CA ARG A 745 41.80 49.40 -41.43
C ARG A 745 42.97 50.15 -40.80
N LEU A 746 44.02 49.40 -40.47
CA LEU A 746 45.26 49.90 -39.92
C LEU A 746 46.40 49.70 -40.93
N SER A 747 47.35 50.62 -40.92
CA SER A 747 48.61 50.55 -41.66
C SER A 747 49.72 50.93 -40.68
N TRP A 748 50.92 50.38 -40.86
CA TRP A 748 52.02 50.48 -39.90
C TRP A 748 53.36 50.77 -40.57
#